data_AF-A0A091VCX5-F1
#
_entry.id   AF-A0A091VCX5-F1
#
_cell.length_a   1.000
_cell.length_b   1.000
_cell.length_c   1.000
_cell.angle_alpha   90.00
_cell.angle_beta   90.00
_cell.angle_gamma   90.00
#
_symmetry.space_group_name_H-M   'P 1'
#
loop_
_entity.id
_entity.type
_entity.pdbx_description
1 polymer ?
#
loop_
_entity_poly.entity_id
_entity_poly.type
_entity_poly.pdbx_seq_one_letter_code
_entity_poly.pdbx_strand_id
1 'polypeptide(L)'
;RAALEEVEGDVTELELKLDKLVKLCISMIDTGKAFCTANKQFMNGIRDLAQYSCRDVLVETSLTKFSDTLQEMINYHNILFDQTQRSIKAQLQTFVKDDIRKFKDAKKQFEKVSEEKENALVKNAQVQRNKQHEVEEATNILTATRKCFRHIALDYVLQINVLQSKRRAEILKSMLSFMYAHLAFFHQGYDLFSELEPYMKDLGAQLDQLAVDAAKEKRDMEQKHSTIQQKDYSSDDTKLEYNVDAANGIVMEGYLFKRASNAFKTWNRRWFSIQNNQLVYQKKFKDNPTVVVEDLRLCTVKHCEDIERRFCFEVVSPTKSCMLQADSEKLRQAWIKAVQTSIATAYREKGDESEKQEKKSSPSTGSLESGSETKEKLLKGESALQRVQCIPGNAACCDCGLADPRWASINLGITLCIECSGIHRSLGVHFSKVRSLTLDSWEPELLKLMCELGNDVINRIYEAKLEKVGVKKPQPGSQRQEKEAYIRAKYVERKFVEKQPASVSLLESGTKVLPQSQEEKRHSGPEKSLLAGEQGAASQKVQSSDSGIQQSADDSREHLASTISANSLYEPEVDKQESSVFCDSKQPSPGLQLYRAAFEKNLPDMAEALAHGAEVNWVNVEENKATPLIQAVRGGSLVTCEFLLQNGANVNIRDMKGRGPLHHATVLGHTGQVCLFLKRGANQHATDEDGKDPLSIAVEAANADIVTLLRLARMNEEMRESEGLYGQPGDEIYQDIFRDFSQMASNNPEKLNRFQQSDSQK
;
A
#
# COMPACT_ATOMS: atom_id res chain seq x y z
N ARG A 1 55.69 -1.38 -48.87
CA ARG A 1 54.85 -2.36 -48.14
C ARG A 1 55.11 -2.29 -46.65
N ALA A 2 56.35 -2.46 -46.17
CA ALA A 2 56.71 -2.30 -44.76
C ALA A 2 56.19 -1.00 -44.10
N ALA A 3 56.37 0.16 -44.75
CA ALA A 3 55.85 1.44 -44.24
C ALA A 3 54.30 1.51 -44.15
N LEU A 4 53.57 0.73 -44.97
CA LEU A 4 52.12 0.63 -44.84
C LEU A 4 51.75 -0.26 -43.66
N GLU A 5 52.44 -1.39 -43.48
CA GLU A 5 52.21 -2.31 -42.37
C GLU A 5 52.46 -1.65 -41.00
N GLU A 6 53.48 -0.78 -40.91
CA GLU A 6 53.72 0.04 -39.71
C GLU A 6 52.53 0.96 -39.39
N VAL A 7 52.04 1.72 -40.38
CA VAL A 7 50.90 2.63 -40.20
C VAL A 7 49.60 1.85 -39.90
N GLU A 8 49.41 0.69 -40.52
CA GLU A 8 48.27 -0.19 -40.26
C GLU A 8 48.28 -0.70 -38.81
N GLY A 9 49.46 -1.05 -38.28
CA GLY A 9 49.66 -1.41 -36.88
C GLY A 9 49.30 -0.26 -35.94
N ASP A 10 49.83 0.94 -36.19
CA ASP A 10 49.55 2.16 -35.42
C ASP A 10 48.05 2.49 -35.36
N VAL A 11 47.34 2.37 -36.49
CA VAL A 11 45.90 2.67 -36.55
C VAL A 11 45.09 1.63 -35.77
N THR A 12 45.49 0.36 -35.83
CA THR A 12 44.83 -0.72 -35.09
C THR A 12 45.03 -0.54 -33.58
N GLU A 13 46.25 -0.19 -33.14
CA GLU A 13 46.48 0.13 -31.74
C GLU A 13 45.67 1.37 -31.30
N LEU A 14 45.64 2.42 -32.13
CA LEU A 14 44.88 3.63 -31.84
C LEU A 14 43.39 3.33 -31.63
N GLU A 15 42.77 2.55 -32.51
CA GLU A 15 41.36 2.13 -32.37
C GLU A 15 41.11 1.43 -31.03
N LEU A 16 41.96 0.46 -30.66
CA LEU A 16 41.85 -0.27 -29.39
C LEU A 16 41.95 0.66 -28.17
N LYS A 17 42.86 1.64 -28.19
CA LYS A 17 42.99 2.61 -27.09
C LYS A 17 41.79 3.55 -27.01
N LEU A 18 41.28 4.03 -28.14
CA LEU A 18 40.11 4.91 -28.20
C LEU A 18 38.84 4.18 -27.71
N ASP A 19 38.61 2.95 -28.16
CA ASP A 19 37.49 2.14 -27.69
C ASP A 19 37.57 1.87 -26.19
N LYS A 20 38.78 1.58 -25.67
CA LYS A 20 39.00 1.42 -24.24
C LYS A 20 38.68 2.70 -23.48
N LEU A 21 39.12 3.86 -23.96
CA LEU A 21 38.86 5.15 -23.32
C LEU A 21 37.37 5.48 -23.28
N VAL A 22 36.65 5.24 -24.38
CA VAL A 22 35.19 5.43 -24.44
C VAL A 22 34.47 4.52 -23.44
N LYS A 23 34.87 3.24 -23.33
CA LYS A 23 34.30 2.30 -22.35
C LYS A 23 34.53 2.77 -20.91
N LEU A 24 35.74 3.23 -20.60
CA LEU A 24 36.06 3.78 -19.27
C LEU A 24 35.24 5.03 -18.96
N CYS A 25 35.05 5.92 -19.95
CA CYS A 25 34.23 7.11 -19.80
C CYS A 25 32.76 6.76 -19.52
N ILE A 26 32.20 5.76 -20.20
CA ILE A 26 30.82 5.29 -19.96
C ILE A 26 30.71 4.76 -18.53
N SER A 27 31.63 3.89 -18.12
CA SER A 27 31.65 3.33 -16.75
C SER A 27 31.76 4.42 -15.68
N MET A 28 32.57 5.46 -15.91
CA MET A 28 32.69 6.61 -15.02
C MET A 28 31.37 7.38 -14.90
N ILE A 29 30.70 7.65 -16.03
CA ILE A 29 29.39 8.32 -16.05
C ILE A 29 28.34 7.49 -15.32
N ASP A 30 28.25 6.19 -15.58
CA ASP A 30 27.24 5.32 -14.99
C ASP A 30 27.42 5.20 -13.46
N THR A 31 28.68 5.10 -13.01
CA THR A 31 29.01 5.14 -11.58
C THR A 31 28.65 6.50 -10.97
N GLY A 32 28.93 7.60 -11.68
CA GLY A 32 28.56 8.95 -11.25
C GLY A 32 27.04 9.16 -11.14
N LYS A 33 26.25 8.58 -12.06
CA LYS A 33 24.78 8.60 -11.98
C LYS A 33 24.26 7.80 -10.79
N ALA A 34 24.87 6.65 -10.48
CA ALA A 34 24.54 5.89 -9.28
C ALA A 34 24.82 6.71 -8.01
N PHE A 35 25.96 7.41 -7.94
CA PHE A 35 26.27 8.34 -6.85
C PHE A 35 25.22 9.45 -6.71
N CYS A 36 24.81 10.09 -7.82
CA CYS A 36 23.76 11.11 -7.79
C CYS A 36 22.41 10.56 -7.34
N THR A 37 22.10 9.31 -7.70
CA THR A 37 20.87 8.63 -7.25
C THR A 37 20.89 8.40 -5.74
N ALA A 38 22.01 7.95 -5.19
CA ALA A 38 22.18 7.80 -3.74
C ALA A 38 22.09 9.14 -3.01
N ASN A 39 22.72 10.20 -3.54
CA ASN A 39 22.60 11.55 -2.97
C ASN A 39 21.16 12.07 -2.98
N LYS A 40 20.39 11.79 -4.05
CA LYS A 40 18.98 12.16 -4.13
C LYS A 40 18.15 11.45 -3.06
N GLN A 41 18.41 10.18 -2.79
CA GLN A 41 17.74 9.44 -1.70
C GLN A 41 18.10 10.01 -0.33
N PHE A 42 19.38 10.31 -0.09
CA PHE A 42 19.83 10.95 1.15
C PHE A 42 19.16 12.31 1.37
N MET A 43 19.11 13.14 0.33
CA MET A 43 18.43 14.44 0.34
C MET A 43 16.92 14.31 0.62
N ASN A 44 16.24 13.31 0.05
CA ASN A 44 14.84 13.05 0.38
C ASN A 44 14.67 12.73 1.88
N GLY A 45 15.58 11.97 2.48
CA GLY A 45 15.59 11.71 3.92
C GLY A 45 15.78 12.99 4.77
N ILE A 46 16.61 13.93 4.30
CA ILE A 46 16.74 15.27 4.93
C ILE A 46 15.40 16.02 4.88
N ARG A 47 14.70 15.98 3.73
CA ARG A 47 13.41 16.66 3.55
C ARG A 47 12.31 16.04 4.41
N ASP A 48 12.29 14.72 4.54
CA ASP A 48 11.37 14.00 5.44
C ASP A 48 11.61 14.40 6.90
N LEU A 49 12.87 14.54 7.31
CA LEU A 49 13.23 15.01 8.65
C LEU A 49 12.82 16.46 8.88
N ALA A 50 12.96 17.33 7.87
CA ALA A 50 12.47 18.70 7.92
C ALA A 50 10.95 18.74 8.13
N GLN A 51 10.19 17.92 7.39
CA GLN A 51 8.74 17.83 7.50
C GLN A 51 8.28 17.25 8.86
N TYR A 52 9.01 16.27 9.40
CA TYR A 52 8.75 15.77 10.75
C TYR A 52 8.92 16.88 11.81
N SER A 53 9.92 17.74 11.61
CA SER A 53 10.30 18.83 12.50
C SER A 53 9.52 20.12 12.27
N CYS A 54 8.36 20.09 11.58
CA CYS A 54 7.55 21.28 11.24
C CYS A 54 7.05 22.14 12.42
N ARG A 55 7.33 21.74 13.67
CA ARG A 55 7.05 22.53 14.87
C ARG A 55 8.25 23.39 15.29
N ASP A 56 9.43 23.10 14.76
CA ASP A 56 10.67 23.82 14.97
C ASP A 56 11.07 24.48 13.65
N VAL A 57 10.74 25.77 13.54
CA VAL A 57 10.95 26.58 12.33
C VAL A 57 12.43 26.64 11.95
N LEU A 58 13.34 26.66 12.94
CA LEU A 58 14.77 26.75 12.69
C LEU A 58 15.28 25.45 12.04
N VAL A 59 14.90 24.31 12.59
CA VAL A 59 15.30 22.99 12.06
C VAL A 59 14.71 22.78 10.66
N GLU A 60 13.42 23.05 10.47
CA GLU A 60 12.74 22.90 9.18
C GLU A 60 13.38 23.78 8.09
N THR A 61 13.59 25.07 8.38
CA THR A 61 14.17 26.02 7.41
C THR A 61 15.60 25.63 7.05
N SER A 62 16.40 25.21 8.03
CA SER A 62 17.81 24.83 7.82
C SER A 62 17.96 23.56 6.99
N LEU A 63 17.21 22.51 7.33
CA LEU A 63 17.26 21.25 6.59
C LEU A 63 16.73 21.42 5.16
N THR A 64 15.69 22.24 4.96
CA THR A 64 15.17 22.55 3.63
C THR A 64 16.21 23.30 2.79
N LYS A 65 16.86 24.33 3.36
CA LYS A 65 17.89 25.09 2.66
C LYS A 65 19.07 24.21 2.23
N PHE A 66 19.54 23.33 3.10
CA PHE A 66 20.60 22.36 2.75
C PHE A 66 20.16 21.34 1.71
N SER A 67 18.92 20.85 1.80
CA SER A 67 18.35 19.95 0.79
C SER A 67 18.34 20.61 -0.59
N ASP A 68 17.93 21.87 -0.68
CA ASP A 68 17.83 22.57 -1.96
C ASP A 68 19.22 22.87 -2.55
N THR A 69 20.19 23.27 -1.74
CA THR A 69 21.57 23.43 -2.20
C THR A 69 22.17 22.11 -2.71
N LEU A 70 21.93 20.99 -2.02
CA LEU A 70 22.38 19.68 -2.49
C LEU A 70 21.68 19.26 -3.80
N GLN A 71 20.43 19.64 -3.99
CA GLN A 71 19.70 19.39 -5.23
C GLN A 71 20.35 20.11 -6.43
N GLU A 72 20.75 21.37 -6.25
CA GLU A 72 21.47 22.11 -7.29
C GLU A 72 22.83 21.49 -7.62
N MET A 73 23.56 21.01 -6.60
CA MET A 73 24.82 20.30 -6.84
C MET A 73 24.63 19.00 -7.64
N ILE A 74 23.53 18.28 -7.42
CA ILE A 74 23.15 17.11 -8.24
C ILE A 74 22.84 17.54 -9.69
N ASN A 75 22.18 18.69 -9.88
CA ASN A 75 21.90 19.23 -11.22
C ASN A 75 23.21 19.51 -11.98
N TYR A 76 24.20 20.12 -11.33
CA TYR A 76 25.52 20.37 -11.94
C TYR A 76 26.27 19.09 -12.30
N HIS A 77 26.20 18.04 -11.47
CA HIS A 77 26.77 16.73 -11.82
C HIS A 77 26.10 16.13 -13.07
N ASN A 78 24.77 16.24 -13.19
CA ASN A 78 24.06 15.74 -14.35
C ASN A 78 24.47 16.48 -15.64
N ILE A 79 24.64 17.80 -15.57
CA ILE A 79 25.15 18.61 -16.69
C ILE A 79 26.57 18.17 -17.06
N LEU A 80 27.45 17.96 -16.08
CA LEU A 80 28.80 17.45 -16.30
C LEU A 80 28.76 16.11 -17.04
N PHE A 81 27.95 15.14 -16.58
CA PHE A 81 27.85 13.83 -17.22
C PHE A 81 27.35 13.92 -18.66
N ASP A 82 26.37 14.78 -18.94
CA ASP A 82 25.85 14.98 -20.30
C ASP A 82 26.91 15.62 -21.22
N GLN A 83 27.66 16.60 -20.71
CA GLN A 83 28.77 17.22 -21.46
C GLN A 83 29.91 16.23 -21.71
N THR A 84 30.33 15.46 -20.70
CA THR A 84 31.34 14.40 -20.82
C THR A 84 30.91 13.30 -21.80
N GLN A 85 29.63 12.91 -21.77
CA GLN A 85 29.09 11.94 -22.71
C GLN A 85 29.14 12.47 -24.16
N ARG A 86 28.84 13.75 -24.39
CA ARG A 86 28.95 14.34 -25.73
C ARG A 86 30.40 14.54 -26.17
N SER A 87 31.29 14.99 -25.28
CA SER A 87 32.67 15.30 -25.65
C SER A 87 33.53 14.07 -25.87
N ILE A 88 33.44 13.05 -25.02
CA ILE A 88 34.26 11.84 -25.12
C ILE A 88 33.54 10.77 -25.94
N LYS A 89 32.36 10.32 -25.50
CA LYS A 89 31.67 9.20 -26.14
C LYS A 89 31.24 9.57 -27.57
N ALA A 90 30.50 10.66 -27.77
CA ALA A 90 29.99 10.95 -29.12
C ALA A 90 31.11 11.32 -30.11
N GLN A 91 32.06 12.20 -29.74
CA GLN A 91 33.11 12.63 -30.67
C GLN A 91 34.09 11.49 -31.01
N LEU A 92 34.62 10.76 -30.01
CA LEU A 92 35.58 9.68 -30.27
C LEU A 92 34.90 8.47 -30.93
N GLN A 93 33.67 8.12 -30.57
CA GLN A 93 32.95 7.05 -31.27
C GLN A 93 32.67 7.41 -32.73
N THR A 94 32.36 8.68 -33.03
CA THR A 94 32.16 9.12 -34.42
C THR A 94 33.45 9.02 -35.20
N PHE A 95 34.59 9.46 -34.64
CA PHE A 95 35.90 9.30 -35.26
C PHE A 95 36.26 7.84 -35.55
N VAL A 96 36.02 6.93 -34.59
CA VAL A 96 36.24 5.49 -34.79
C VAL A 96 35.29 4.91 -35.85
N LYS A 97 34.00 5.26 -35.81
CA LYS A 97 32.99 4.72 -36.72
C LYS A 97 33.11 5.24 -38.15
N ASP A 98 33.52 6.49 -38.34
CA ASP A 98 33.47 7.13 -39.65
C ASP A 98 34.84 7.23 -40.30
N ASP A 99 35.87 7.71 -39.59
CA ASP A 99 37.20 7.94 -40.18
C ASP A 99 38.05 6.66 -40.18
N ILE A 100 38.09 5.90 -39.07
CA ILE A 100 38.85 4.63 -39.01
C ILE A 100 38.18 3.56 -39.91
N ARG A 101 36.84 3.55 -40.00
CA ARG A 101 36.12 2.64 -40.91
C ARG A 101 36.46 2.89 -42.37
N LYS A 102 36.48 4.16 -42.82
CA LYS A 102 36.88 4.51 -44.20
C LYS A 102 38.29 4.05 -44.52
N PHE A 103 39.22 4.18 -43.58
CA PHE A 103 40.57 3.64 -43.72
C PHE A 103 40.57 2.10 -43.87
N LYS A 104 39.79 1.38 -43.05
CA LYS A 104 39.66 -0.08 -43.14
C LYS A 104 39.05 -0.54 -44.47
N ASP A 105 38.03 0.16 -44.97
CA ASP A 105 37.41 -0.14 -46.25
C ASP A 105 38.39 0.08 -47.42
N ALA A 106 39.17 1.17 -47.37
CA ALA A 106 40.22 1.44 -48.35
C ALA A 106 41.35 0.41 -48.28
N LYS A 107 41.75 -0.03 -47.08
CA LYS A 107 42.73 -1.12 -46.89
C LYS A 107 42.25 -2.40 -47.54
N LYS A 108 41.01 -2.82 -47.25
CA LYS A 108 40.41 -4.04 -47.81
C LYS A 108 40.39 -4.01 -49.34
N GLN A 109 40.03 -2.87 -49.93
CA GLN A 109 40.03 -2.71 -51.39
C GLN A 109 41.44 -2.75 -51.97
N PHE A 110 42.41 -2.14 -51.29
CA PHE A 110 43.82 -2.18 -51.68
C PHE A 110 44.40 -3.60 -51.65
N GLU A 111 44.12 -4.37 -50.60
CA GLU A 111 44.57 -5.76 -50.47
C GLU A 111 43.98 -6.65 -51.57
N LYS A 112 42.66 -6.52 -51.83
CA LYS A 112 41.98 -7.23 -52.90
C LYS A 112 42.62 -6.98 -54.27
N VAL A 113 42.81 -5.71 -54.63
CA VAL A 113 43.40 -5.36 -55.94
C VAL A 113 44.90 -5.71 -56.01
N SER A 114 45.60 -5.73 -54.87
CA SER A 114 46.98 -6.22 -54.79
C SER A 114 47.07 -7.71 -55.13
N GLU A 115 46.17 -8.53 -54.58
CA GLU A 115 46.06 -9.96 -54.88
C GLU A 115 45.66 -10.24 -56.33
N GLU A 116 44.67 -9.54 -56.87
CA GLU A 116 44.27 -9.64 -58.28
C GLU A 116 45.43 -9.31 -59.23
N LYS A 117 46.23 -8.29 -58.90
CA LYS A 117 47.43 -7.93 -59.67
C LYS A 117 48.50 -9.01 -59.58
N GLU A 118 48.71 -9.62 -58.42
CA GLU A 118 49.68 -10.71 -58.25
C GLU A 118 49.25 -11.96 -59.05
N ASN A 119 47.97 -12.31 -59.00
CA ASN A 119 47.40 -13.39 -59.80
C ASN A 119 47.55 -13.12 -61.31
N ALA A 120 47.33 -11.88 -61.76
CA ALA A 120 47.54 -11.49 -63.15
C ALA A 120 49.02 -11.53 -63.56
N LEU A 121 49.95 -11.19 -62.66
CA LEU A 121 51.40 -11.30 -62.88
C LEU A 121 51.82 -12.76 -63.08
N VAL A 122 51.38 -13.65 -62.19
CA VAL A 122 51.68 -15.09 -62.27
C VAL A 122 51.13 -15.69 -63.57
N LYS A 123 49.86 -15.40 -63.90
CA LYS A 123 49.24 -15.85 -65.15
C LYS A 123 50.02 -15.37 -66.37
N ASN A 124 50.41 -14.09 -66.41
CA ASN A 124 51.19 -13.55 -67.53
C ASN A 124 52.57 -14.22 -67.66
N ALA A 125 53.23 -14.54 -66.54
CA ALA A 125 54.55 -15.19 -66.55
C ALA A 125 54.51 -16.66 -66.98
N GLN A 126 53.40 -17.37 -66.74
CA GLN A 126 53.26 -18.81 -67.01
C GLN A 126 52.79 -19.14 -68.44
N VAL A 127 52.28 -18.17 -69.19
CA VAL A 127 51.81 -18.40 -70.57
C VAL A 127 52.97 -18.82 -71.47
N GLN A 128 52.77 -19.89 -72.24
CA GLN A 128 53.78 -20.40 -73.18
C GLN A 128 53.94 -19.47 -74.40
N ARG A 129 55.18 -19.20 -74.79
CA ARG A 129 55.53 -18.28 -75.90
C ARG A 129 54.96 -18.68 -77.27
N ASN A 130 54.59 -19.93 -77.46
CA ASN A 130 54.02 -20.47 -78.71
C ASN A 130 52.54 -20.10 -78.92
N LYS A 131 51.85 -19.57 -77.89
CA LYS A 131 50.43 -19.21 -77.95
C LYS A 131 50.20 -17.70 -77.92
N GLN A 132 50.44 -17.03 -79.04
CA GLN A 132 50.44 -15.57 -79.13
C GLN A 132 49.14 -14.90 -78.63
N HIS A 133 47.97 -15.49 -78.92
CA HIS A 133 46.67 -14.97 -78.46
C HIS A 133 46.53 -14.99 -76.92
N GLU A 134 46.94 -16.07 -76.26
CA GLU A 134 46.90 -16.17 -74.79
C GLU A 134 47.91 -15.19 -74.14
N VAL A 135 49.03 -14.91 -74.80
CA VAL A 135 50.03 -13.91 -74.34
C VAL A 135 49.42 -12.50 -74.38
N GLU A 136 48.72 -12.14 -75.45
CA GLU A 136 48.07 -10.84 -75.60
C GLU A 136 46.95 -10.63 -74.57
N GLU A 137 46.11 -11.65 -74.36
CA GLU A 137 45.04 -11.61 -73.35
C GLU A 137 45.60 -11.44 -71.93
N ALA A 138 46.59 -12.25 -71.53
CA ALA A 138 47.20 -12.15 -70.22
C ALA A 138 47.90 -10.79 -70.02
N THR A 139 48.49 -10.22 -71.08
CA THR A 139 49.14 -8.90 -71.03
C THR A 139 48.13 -7.76 -70.88
N ASN A 140 46.97 -7.86 -71.54
CA ASN A 140 45.88 -6.90 -71.40
C ASN A 140 45.27 -6.92 -69.99
N ILE A 141 45.01 -8.11 -69.44
CA ILE A 141 44.53 -8.30 -68.06
C ILE A 141 45.55 -7.73 -67.05
N LEU A 142 46.84 -8.01 -67.23
CA LEU A 142 47.90 -7.47 -66.38
C LEU A 142 47.97 -5.93 -66.46
N THR A 143 47.78 -5.36 -67.65
CA THR A 143 47.81 -3.91 -67.84
C THR A 143 46.61 -3.23 -67.17
N ALA A 144 45.42 -3.83 -67.28
CA ALA A 144 44.21 -3.33 -66.63
C ALA A 144 44.30 -3.40 -65.10
N THR A 145 44.70 -4.55 -64.55
CA THR A 145 44.88 -4.75 -63.09
C THR A 145 45.98 -3.85 -62.53
N ARG A 146 47.09 -3.64 -63.24
CA ARG A 146 48.13 -2.66 -62.84
C ARG A 146 47.60 -1.23 -62.79
N LYS A 147 46.76 -0.80 -63.75
CA LYS A 147 46.14 0.53 -63.71
C LYS A 147 45.21 0.66 -62.52
N CYS A 148 44.33 -0.32 -62.30
CA CYS A 148 43.42 -0.34 -61.15
C CYS A 148 44.19 -0.29 -59.82
N PHE A 149 45.24 -1.11 -59.67
CA PHE A 149 46.10 -1.11 -58.49
C PHE A 149 46.71 0.26 -58.20
N ARG A 150 47.20 0.97 -59.23
CA ARG A 150 47.77 2.32 -59.04
C ARG A 150 46.73 3.32 -58.53
N HIS A 151 45.51 3.30 -59.05
CA HIS A 151 44.45 4.19 -58.58
C HIS A 151 44.07 3.89 -57.12
N ILE A 152 43.79 2.63 -56.80
CA ILE A 152 43.40 2.24 -55.44
C ILE A 152 44.54 2.44 -54.44
N ALA A 153 45.80 2.24 -54.83
CA ALA A 153 46.94 2.52 -53.97
C ALA A 153 47.05 4.02 -53.62
N LEU A 154 46.76 4.91 -54.57
CA LEU A 154 46.73 6.35 -54.31
C LEU A 154 45.57 6.73 -53.38
N ASP A 155 44.37 6.16 -53.60
CA ASP A 155 43.22 6.37 -52.72
C ASP A 155 43.51 5.89 -51.29
N TYR A 156 44.18 4.74 -51.15
CA TYR A 156 44.54 4.21 -49.84
C TYR A 156 45.55 5.12 -49.11
N VAL A 157 46.59 5.58 -49.81
CA VAL A 157 47.56 6.55 -49.27
C VAL A 157 46.90 7.89 -48.91
N LEU A 158 45.93 8.34 -49.70
CA LEU A 158 45.13 9.52 -49.37
C LEU A 158 44.37 9.33 -48.07
N GLN A 159 43.66 8.21 -47.88
CA GLN A 159 42.94 7.93 -46.64
C GLN A 159 43.87 7.85 -45.42
N ILE A 160 45.06 7.26 -45.57
CA ILE A 160 46.09 7.25 -44.53
C ILE A 160 46.45 8.68 -44.11
N ASN A 161 46.78 9.54 -45.08
CA ASN A 161 47.20 10.91 -44.80
C ASN A 161 46.07 11.73 -44.15
N VAL A 162 44.84 11.56 -44.62
CA VAL A 162 43.66 12.20 -44.01
C VAL A 162 43.48 11.74 -42.56
N LEU A 163 43.55 10.45 -42.28
CA LEU A 163 43.42 9.93 -40.92
C LEU A 163 44.56 10.45 -40.00
N GLN A 164 45.80 10.44 -40.49
CA GLN A 164 46.98 10.92 -39.77
C GLN A 164 46.91 12.41 -39.43
N SER A 165 46.37 13.24 -40.34
CA SER A 165 46.16 14.67 -40.10
C SER A 165 45.03 14.96 -39.11
N LYS A 166 43.96 14.16 -39.12
CA LYS A 166 42.81 14.35 -38.21
C LYS A 166 43.04 13.83 -36.80
N ARG A 167 43.76 12.71 -36.62
CA ARG A 167 43.84 11.99 -35.33
C ARG A 167 44.21 12.88 -34.14
N ARG A 168 45.18 13.79 -34.33
CA ARG A 168 45.65 14.69 -33.28
C ARG A 168 44.58 15.70 -32.89
N ALA A 169 43.91 16.27 -33.88
CA ALA A 169 42.91 17.31 -33.67
C ALA A 169 41.69 16.75 -32.93
N GLU A 170 41.16 15.59 -33.34
CA GLU A 170 39.96 15.00 -32.72
C GLU A 170 40.20 14.57 -31.27
N ILE A 171 41.35 13.95 -30.98
CA ILE A 171 41.69 13.53 -29.60
C ILE A 171 41.83 14.76 -28.70
N LEU A 172 42.57 15.79 -29.14
CA LEU A 172 42.78 17.00 -28.34
C LEU A 172 41.48 17.79 -28.15
N LYS A 173 40.63 17.90 -29.18
CA LYS A 173 39.33 18.60 -29.10
C LYS A 173 38.39 17.93 -28.12
N SER A 174 38.33 16.60 -28.13
CA SER A 174 37.53 15.79 -27.20
C SER A 174 38.01 15.99 -25.75
N MET A 175 39.32 15.88 -25.51
CA MET A 175 39.89 16.07 -24.18
C MET A 175 39.75 17.52 -23.67
N LEU A 176 39.94 18.50 -24.54
CA LEU A 176 39.77 19.91 -24.18
C LEU A 176 38.32 20.20 -23.76
N SER A 177 37.35 19.68 -24.51
CA SER A 177 35.94 19.80 -24.20
C SER A 177 35.58 19.14 -22.86
N PHE A 178 36.20 17.98 -22.57
CA PHE A 178 36.07 17.31 -21.27
C PHE A 178 36.64 18.14 -20.11
N MET A 179 37.81 18.77 -20.28
CA MET A 179 38.40 19.64 -19.26
C MET A 179 37.56 20.88 -19.00
N TYR A 180 36.98 21.50 -20.05
CA TYR A 180 36.08 22.64 -19.87
C TYR A 180 34.78 22.27 -19.15
N ALA A 181 34.24 21.07 -19.38
CA ALA A 181 33.07 20.59 -18.64
C ALA A 181 33.36 20.47 -17.14
N HIS A 182 34.53 19.93 -16.77
CA HIS A 182 34.96 19.88 -15.37
C HIS A 182 35.20 21.26 -14.77
N LEU A 183 35.84 22.17 -15.52
CA LEU A 183 36.06 23.54 -15.05
C LEU A 183 34.73 24.23 -14.73
N ALA A 184 33.73 24.12 -15.62
CA ALA A 184 32.41 24.70 -15.41
C ALA A 184 31.72 24.10 -14.17
N PHE A 185 31.77 22.77 -14.02
CA PHE A 185 31.20 22.07 -12.86
C PHE A 185 31.79 22.56 -11.53
N PHE A 186 33.12 22.64 -11.42
CA PHE A 186 33.76 23.08 -10.18
C PHE A 186 33.50 24.56 -9.89
N HIS A 187 33.45 25.40 -10.92
CA HIS A 187 33.13 26.82 -10.75
C HIS A 187 31.71 27.01 -10.23
N GLN A 188 30.72 26.35 -10.86
CA GLN A 188 29.32 26.41 -10.44
C GLN A 188 29.13 25.88 -9.02
N GLY A 189 29.80 24.77 -8.67
CA GLY A 189 29.78 24.24 -7.31
C GLY A 189 30.39 25.20 -6.28
N TYR A 190 31.52 25.81 -6.61
CA TYR A 190 32.17 26.79 -5.73
C TYR A 190 31.29 28.01 -5.46
N ASP A 191 30.69 28.58 -6.51
CA ASP A 191 29.80 29.75 -6.38
C ASP A 191 28.61 29.42 -5.47
N LEU A 192 27.96 28.27 -5.71
CA LEU A 192 26.82 27.80 -4.93
C LEU A 192 27.13 27.68 -3.42
N PHE A 193 28.27 27.07 -3.06
CA PHE A 193 28.65 26.91 -1.65
C PHE A 193 29.21 28.20 -1.03
N SER A 194 29.81 29.08 -1.84
CA SER A 194 30.24 30.40 -1.38
C SER A 194 29.05 31.28 -1.02
N GLU A 195 27.95 31.19 -1.76
CA GLU A 195 26.68 31.86 -1.43
C GLU A 195 26.02 31.30 -0.16
N LEU A 196 26.20 30.00 0.12
CA LEU A 196 25.66 29.35 1.32
C LEU A 196 26.50 29.63 2.60
N GLU A 197 27.78 29.95 2.46
CA GLU A 197 28.72 30.10 3.57
C GLU A 197 28.26 31.10 4.67
N PRO A 198 27.74 32.30 4.35
CA PRO A 198 27.27 33.24 5.38
C PRO A 198 26.13 32.67 6.22
N TYR A 199 25.21 31.94 5.58
CA TYR A 199 24.08 31.29 6.25
C TYR A 199 24.57 30.18 7.21
N MET A 200 25.54 29.37 6.80
CA MET A 200 26.11 28.32 7.65
C MET A 200 26.80 28.92 8.89
N LYS A 201 27.46 30.06 8.76
CA LYS A 201 28.07 30.77 9.89
C LYS A 201 27.02 31.29 10.87
N ASP A 202 25.95 31.89 10.37
CA ASP A 202 24.84 32.36 11.20
C ASP A 202 24.15 31.20 11.93
N LEU A 203 23.84 30.11 11.23
CA LEU A 203 23.28 28.90 11.85
C LEU A 203 24.21 28.31 12.91
N GLY A 204 25.53 28.32 12.69
CA GLY A 204 26.52 27.91 13.67
C GLY A 204 26.42 28.71 14.98
N ALA A 205 26.31 30.03 14.89
CA ALA A 205 26.13 30.88 16.06
C ALA A 205 24.80 30.61 16.79
N GLN A 206 23.72 30.34 16.04
CA GLN A 206 22.43 29.97 16.62
C GLN A 206 22.51 28.62 17.38
N LEU A 207 23.24 27.65 16.85
CA LEU A 207 23.46 26.36 17.51
C LEU A 207 24.23 26.50 18.83
N ASP A 208 25.25 27.34 18.86
CA ASP A 208 26.01 27.64 20.10
C ASP A 208 25.08 28.24 21.17
N GLN A 209 24.21 29.18 20.78
CA GLN A 209 23.23 29.77 21.68
C GLN A 209 22.23 28.73 22.23
N LEU A 210 21.70 27.86 21.36
CA LEU A 210 20.79 26.78 21.77
C LEU A 210 21.46 25.80 22.75
N ALA A 211 22.74 25.50 22.57
CA ALA A 211 23.49 24.65 23.49
C ALA A 211 23.62 25.29 24.89
N VAL A 212 23.86 26.60 24.96
CA VAL A 212 23.90 27.36 26.21
C VAL A 212 22.54 27.34 26.91
N ASP A 213 21.46 27.58 26.16
CA ASP A 213 20.09 27.61 26.70
C ASP A 213 19.66 26.24 27.22
N ALA A 214 19.96 25.16 26.48
CA ALA A 214 19.69 23.79 26.93
C ALA A 214 20.47 23.43 28.20
N ALA A 215 21.74 23.87 28.32
CA ALA A 215 22.54 23.65 29.52
C ALA A 215 22.03 24.46 30.74
N LYS A 216 21.40 25.61 30.51
CA LYS A 216 20.74 26.38 31.55
C LYS A 216 19.44 25.71 31.99
N GLU A 217 18.58 25.33 31.05
CA GLU A 217 17.32 24.65 31.34
C GLU A 217 17.53 23.33 32.10
N LYS A 218 18.54 22.55 31.69
CA LYS A 218 18.94 21.34 32.39
C LYS A 218 19.29 21.62 33.87
N ARG A 219 20.11 22.63 34.13
CA ARG A 219 20.49 23.02 35.51
C ARG A 219 19.29 23.44 36.34
N ASP A 220 18.41 24.25 35.75
CA ASP A 220 17.18 24.70 36.43
C ASP A 220 16.25 23.51 36.75
N MET A 221 16.13 22.54 35.83
CA MET A 221 15.34 21.32 36.03
C MET A 221 15.95 20.39 37.09
N GLU A 222 17.27 20.24 37.12
CA GLU A 222 17.98 19.49 38.17
C GLU A 222 17.78 20.11 39.56
N GLN A 223 17.81 21.44 39.65
CA GLN A 223 17.53 22.16 40.90
C GLN A 223 16.08 21.99 41.36
N LYS A 224 15.10 22.10 40.44
CA LYS A 224 13.69 21.83 40.75
C LYS A 224 13.50 20.39 41.25
N HIS A 225 14.11 19.42 40.58
CA HIS A 225 14.06 18.02 40.96
C HIS A 225 14.63 17.79 42.37
N SER A 226 15.80 18.36 42.69
CA SER A 226 16.39 18.30 44.02
C SER A 226 15.47 18.92 45.09
N THR A 227 14.83 20.05 44.78
CA THR A 227 13.91 20.72 45.70
C THR A 227 12.66 19.88 45.99
N ILE A 228 12.11 19.17 44.98
CA ILE A 228 10.97 18.26 45.16
C ILE A 228 11.38 17.06 46.02
N GLN A 229 12.55 16.47 45.77
CA GLN A 229 13.06 15.36 46.59
C GLN A 229 13.25 15.74 48.06
N GLN A 230 13.61 17.00 48.35
CA GLN A 230 13.75 17.50 49.72
C GLN A 230 12.41 17.79 50.40
N LYS A 231 11.34 18.02 49.63
CA LYS A 231 9.99 18.32 50.16
C LYS A 231 9.16 17.08 50.44
N ASP A 232 9.35 15.97 49.71
CA ASP A 232 8.47 14.80 49.80
C ASP A 232 9.17 13.54 50.33
N TYR A 233 9.04 13.31 51.64
CA TYR A 233 8.96 11.97 52.27
C TYR A 233 8.21 11.98 53.61
N SER A 234 7.94 13.14 54.20
CA SER A 234 7.10 13.24 55.41
C SER A 234 5.78 13.97 55.11
N SER A 235 4.68 13.23 55.17
CA SER A 235 3.29 13.73 55.26
C SER A 235 2.61 14.18 53.95
N ASP A 236 2.40 13.23 53.03
CA ASP A 236 1.47 13.38 51.90
C ASP A 236 0.00 13.18 52.35
N ASP A 237 -0.45 14.08 53.23
CA ASP A 237 -1.85 14.13 53.71
C ASP A 237 -2.36 15.57 53.83
N THR A 238 -1.60 16.56 53.36
CA THR A 238 -1.79 17.97 53.75
C THR A 238 -2.37 18.89 52.67
N LYS A 239 -2.77 18.37 51.49
CA LYS A 239 -3.59 19.14 50.53
C LYS A 239 -4.59 18.27 49.77
N LEU A 240 -5.58 17.74 50.49
CA LEU A 240 -6.83 17.27 49.89
C LEU A 240 -7.74 18.46 49.59
N GLU A 241 -7.34 19.29 48.62
CA GLU A 241 -8.14 20.42 48.14
C GLU A 241 -9.15 19.91 47.10
N TYR A 242 -10.38 19.61 47.51
CA TYR A 242 -11.51 19.51 46.58
C TYR A 242 -12.08 20.93 46.42
N ASN A 243 -12.16 21.41 45.18
CA ASN A 243 -12.65 22.76 44.89
C ASN A 243 -13.87 22.66 43.98
N VAL A 244 -15.03 23.00 44.54
CA VAL A 244 -16.31 22.96 43.83
C VAL A 244 -16.39 24.04 42.74
N ASP A 245 -15.58 25.10 42.86
CA ASP A 245 -15.51 26.24 41.95
C ASP A 245 -14.23 26.22 41.08
N ALA A 246 -13.62 25.04 40.89
CA ALA A 246 -12.41 24.92 40.07
C ALA A 246 -12.68 25.36 38.62
N ALA A 247 -11.84 26.24 38.08
CA ALA A 247 -11.99 26.82 36.74
C ALA A 247 -12.00 25.78 35.59
N ASN A 248 -11.54 24.55 35.86
CA ASN A 248 -11.54 23.43 34.92
C ASN A 248 -12.82 22.56 34.99
N GLY A 249 -13.76 22.86 35.90
CA GLY A 249 -15.00 22.10 36.10
C GLY A 249 -14.83 20.72 36.77
N ILE A 250 -13.62 20.40 37.26
CA ILE A 250 -13.30 19.14 37.94
C ILE A 250 -13.27 19.39 39.46
N VAL A 251 -14.22 18.80 40.18
CA VAL A 251 -14.39 19.00 41.62
C VAL A 251 -13.37 18.20 42.43
N MET A 252 -13.06 16.98 41.97
CA MET A 252 -12.09 16.07 42.59
C MET A 252 -11.66 15.02 41.57
N GLU A 253 -10.38 14.65 41.59
CA GLU A 253 -9.84 13.55 40.79
C GLU A 253 -8.83 12.72 41.58
N GLY A 254 -8.66 11.46 41.19
CA GLY A 254 -7.73 10.55 41.86
C GLY A 254 -8.04 9.07 41.64
N TYR A 255 -7.17 8.20 42.14
CA TYR A 255 -7.38 6.75 42.03
C TYR A 255 -8.38 6.22 43.06
N LEU A 256 -9.32 5.40 42.59
CA LEU A 256 -10.18 4.57 43.44
C LEU A 256 -10.26 3.15 42.87
N PHE A 257 -10.56 2.18 43.73
CA PHE A 257 -10.91 0.84 43.31
C PHE A 257 -12.43 0.72 43.13
N LYS A 258 -12.87 0.15 42.00
CA LYS A 258 -14.28 -0.12 41.69
C LYS A 258 -14.55 -1.61 41.72
N ARG A 259 -15.65 -2.03 42.37
CA ARG A 259 -16.14 -3.41 42.28
C ARG A 259 -16.92 -3.63 40.98
N ALA A 260 -16.61 -4.69 40.25
CA ALA A 260 -17.35 -5.12 39.08
C ALA A 260 -18.75 -5.64 39.50
N SER A 261 -19.73 -5.43 38.63
CA SER A 261 -21.11 -5.91 38.81
C SER A 261 -21.33 -7.34 38.29
N ASN A 262 -20.27 -7.99 37.79
CA ASN A 262 -20.30 -9.37 37.30
C ASN A 262 -20.35 -10.38 38.46
N ALA A 263 -20.69 -11.63 38.16
CA ALA A 263 -20.81 -12.71 39.16
C ALA A 263 -19.51 -12.92 39.98
N PHE A 264 -18.35 -12.61 39.38
CA PHE A 264 -17.03 -12.73 40.00
C PHE A 264 -16.63 -11.56 40.92
N LYS A 265 -17.39 -10.44 40.95
CA LYS A 265 -17.23 -9.29 41.86
C LYS A 265 -15.78 -8.77 42.03
N THR A 266 -15.02 -8.67 40.94
CA THR A 266 -13.60 -8.28 40.97
C THR A 266 -13.40 -6.79 41.24
N TRP A 267 -12.27 -6.41 41.85
CA TRP A 267 -11.94 -5.01 42.16
C TRP A 267 -10.86 -4.46 41.24
N ASN A 268 -11.10 -3.28 40.68
CA ASN A 268 -10.28 -2.68 39.64
C ASN A 268 -9.90 -1.24 39.99
N ARG A 269 -8.59 -0.93 40.05
CA ARG A 269 -8.09 0.45 40.24
C ARG A 269 -8.30 1.27 38.97
N ARG A 270 -8.94 2.44 39.07
CA ARG A 270 -9.20 3.36 37.96
C ARG A 270 -8.99 4.80 38.41
N TRP A 271 -8.69 5.69 37.46
CA TRP A 271 -8.64 7.13 37.72
C TRP A 271 -10.05 7.68 37.64
N PHE A 272 -10.57 8.20 38.75
CA PHE A 272 -11.90 8.79 38.83
C PHE A 272 -11.81 10.30 38.79
N SER A 273 -12.81 10.94 38.18
CA SER A 273 -13.02 12.38 38.29
C SER A 273 -14.50 12.69 38.47
N ILE A 274 -14.78 13.73 39.26
CA ILE A 274 -16.10 14.33 39.39
C ILE A 274 -16.09 15.59 38.53
N GLN A 275 -16.85 15.57 37.44
CA GLN A 275 -16.91 16.66 36.48
C GLN A 275 -18.34 16.85 35.99
N ASN A 276 -18.80 18.08 35.86
CA ASN A 276 -20.13 18.42 35.31
C ASN A 276 -21.30 17.62 35.92
N ASN A 277 -21.33 17.46 37.24
CA ASN A 277 -22.34 16.65 37.97
C ASN A 277 -22.36 15.16 37.58
N GLN A 278 -21.29 14.64 36.98
CA GLN A 278 -21.10 13.24 36.64
C GLN A 278 -19.93 12.64 37.42
N LEU A 279 -20.05 11.34 37.71
CA LEU A 279 -18.92 10.54 38.20
C LEU A 279 -18.42 9.69 37.05
N VAL A 280 -17.17 9.92 36.63
CA VAL A 280 -16.55 9.22 35.50
C VAL A 280 -15.25 8.54 35.93
N TYR A 281 -14.82 7.51 35.18
CA TYR A 281 -13.48 6.94 35.33
C TYR A 281 -12.78 6.71 33.99
N GLN A 282 -11.46 6.71 34.02
CA GLN A 282 -10.58 6.35 32.92
C GLN A 282 -9.73 5.13 33.29
N LYS A 283 -9.47 4.24 32.32
CA LYS A 283 -8.55 3.10 32.52
C LYS A 283 -7.10 3.54 32.26
N LYS A 284 -6.87 4.34 31.23
CA LYS A 284 -5.58 4.99 30.90
C LYS A 284 -5.80 6.49 30.68
N PHE A 285 -4.75 7.29 30.87
CA PHE A 285 -4.79 8.76 30.77
C PHE A 285 -5.39 9.32 29.46
N LYS A 286 -5.37 8.55 28.36
CA LYS A 286 -5.90 8.95 27.05
C LYS A 286 -7.24 8.30 26.68
N ASP A 287 -7.85 7.55 27.60
CA ASP A 287 -9.15 6.93 27.33
C ASP A 287 -10.28 7.93 27.54
N ASN A 288 -11.34 7.79 26.74
CA ASN A 288 -12.57 8.55 26.96
C ASN A 288 -13.14 8.20 28.35
N PRO A 289 -13.51 9.20 29.17
CA PRO A 289 -14.10 8.95 30.48
C PRO A 289 -15.36 8.10 30.37
N THR A 290 -15.38 6.96 31.06
CA THR A 290 -16.57 6.12 31.16
C THR A 290 -17.46 6.67 32.26
N VAL A 291 -18.67 7.06 31.91
CA VAL A 291 -19.66 7.58 32.86
C VAL A 291 -20.16 6.44 33.75
N VAL A 292 -19.88 6.55 35.05
CA VAL A 292 -20.41 5.63 36.07
C VAL A 292 -21.80 6.07 36.49
N VAL A 293 -21.94 7.38 36.68
CA VAL A 293 -23.18 8.04 37.09
C VAL A 293 -23.41 9.23 36.17
N GLU A 294 -24.52 9.19 35.44
CA GLU A 294 -24.91 10.22 34.46
C GLU A 294 -25.42 11.49 35.11
N ASP A 295 -26.02 11.38 36.30
CA ASP A 295 -26.53 12.51 37.07
C ASP A 295 -26.37 12.24 38.57
N LEU A 296 -25.41 12.91 39.19
CA LEU A 296 -25.18 12.80 40.63
C LEU A 296 -26.38 13.30 41.44
N ARG A 297 -27.26 14.18 40.93
CA ARG A 297 -28.43 14.70 41.67
C ARG A 297 -29.32 13.59 42.20
N LEU A 298 -29.48 12.52 41.44
CA LEU A 298 -30.37 11.40 41.80
C LEU A 298 -29.68 10.36 42.68
N CYS A 299 -28.46 10.64 43.16
CA CYS A 299 -27.64 9.68 43.84
C CYS A 299 -27.58 9.91 45.36
N THR A 300 -27.34 8.83 46.09
CA THR A 300 -27.02 8.86 47.51
C THR A 300 -25.72 8.12 47.77
N VAL A 301 -24.95 8.59 48.76
CA VAL A 301 -23.69 7.94 49.15
C VAL A 301 -23.91 7.18 50.44
N LYS A 302 -23.70 5.86 50.40
CA LYS A 302 -23.83 4.97 51.55
C LYS A 302 -22.45 4.59 52.09
N HIS A 303 -22.39 4.53 53.43
CA HIS A 303 -21.27 3.95 54.14
C HIS A 303 -21.44 2.44 54.14
N CYS A 304 -20.41 1.69 53.75
CA CYS A 304 -20.44 0.24 53.72
C CYS A 304 -19.48 -0.30 54.78
N GLU A 305 -20.00 -0.59 55.97
CA GLU A 305 -19.22 -1.16 57.08
C GLU A 305 -19.22 -2.70 57.05
N ASP A 306 -20.22 -3.31 56.41
CA ASP A 306 -20.44 -4.77 56.38
C ASP A 306 -19.71 -5.53 55.25
N ILE A 307 -18.68 -4.93 54.66
CA ILE A 307 -17.94 -5.50 53.52
C ILE A 307 -16.49 -5.78 53.93
N GLU A 308 -15.94 -6.93 53.50
CA GLU A 308 -14.60 -7.40 53.89
C GLU A 308 -13.44 -6.42 53.64
N ARG A 309 -13.59 -5.43 52.74
CA ARG A 309 -12.52 -4.47 52.41
C ARG A 309 -12.69 -3.15 53.16
N ARG A 310 -11.58 -2.66 53.71
CA ARG A 310 -11.49 -1.35 54.38
C ARG A 310 -11.68 -0.21 53.37
N PHE A 311 -12.22 0.89 53.87
CA PHE A 311 -12.39 2.16 53.18
C PHE A 311 -13.37 2.16 51.99
N CYS A 312 -14.35 1.27 52.02
CA CYS A 312 -15.38 1.17 51.00
C CYS A 312 -16.53 2.18 51.22
N PHE A 313 -17.10 2.64 50.12
CA PHE A 313 -18.33 3.41 50.09
C PHE A 313 -19.11 3.10 48.80
N GLU A 314 -20.41 3.31 48.81
CA GLU A 314 -21.27 3.00 47.67
C GLU A 314 -22.00 4.25 47.21
N VAL A 315 -21.97 4.50 45.89
CA VAL A 315 -22.76 5.54 45.24
C VAL A 315 -23.94 4.87 44.57
N VAL A 316 -25.14 5.11 45.09
CA VAL A 316 -26.39 4.49 44.63
C VAL A 316 -27.16 5.50 43.80
N SER A 317 -27.42 5.16 42.53
CA SER A 317 -28.35 5.86 41.64
C SER A 317 -29.62 5.03 41.40
N PRO A 318 -30.69 5.58 40.79
CA PRO A 318 -31.93 4.85 40.55
C PRO A 318 -31.76 3.62 39.64
N THR A 319 -30.76 3.63 38.76
CA THR A 319 -30.54 2.58 37.76
C THR A 319 -29.29 1.74 38.02
N LYS A 320 -28.34 2.25 38.82
CA LYS A 320 -27.04 1.60 39.06
C LYS A 320 -26.56 1.83 40.48
N SER A 321 -25.98 0.79 41.08
CA SER A 321 -25.21 0.94 42.31
C SER A 321 -23.74 0.69 42.03
N CYS A 322 -22.88 1.62 42.41
CA CYS A 322 -21.43 1.53 42.20
C CYS A 322 -20.69 1.50 43.54
N MET A 323 -19.92 0.43 43.76
CA MET A 323 -19.13 0.26 44.95
C MET A 323 -17.68 0.65 44.71
N LEU A 324 -17.16 1.54 45.56
CA LEU A 324 -15.85 2.16 45.44
C LEU A 324 -15.04 1.97 46.73
N GLN A 325 -13.72 2.02 46.60
CA GLN A 325 -12.78 1.91 47.72
C GLN A 325 -11.65 2.92 47.53
N ALA A 326 -11.36 3.68 48.59
CA ALA A 326 -10.25 4.62 48.67
C ALA A 326 -9.00 3.99 49.33
N ASP A 327 -7.84 4.63 49.17
CA ASP A 327 -6.56 4.12 49.70
C ASP A 327 -6.36 4.41 51.21
N SER A 328 -7.06 5.41 51.76
CA SER A 328 -7.00 5.78 53.19
C SER A 328 -8.36 6.25 53.73
N GLU A 329 -8.52 6.27 55.05
CA GLU A 329 -9.74 6.78 55.69
C GLU A 329 -9.96 8.28 55.40
N LYS A 330 -8.88 9.07 55.37
CA LYS A 330 -8.94 10.49 55.01
C LYS A 330 -9.40 10.68 53.56
N LEU A 331 -8.85 9.90 52.63
CA LEU A 331 -9.28 9.91 51.23
C LEU A 331 -10.73 9.47 51.08
N ARG A 332 -11.16 8.43 51.79
CA ARG A 332 -12.55 7.98 51.79
C ARG A 332 -13.50 9.10 52.23
N GLN A 333 -13.19 9.76 53.34
CA GLN A 333 -13.99 10.89 53.83
C GLN A 333 -14.00 12.05 52.85
N ALA A 334 -12.85 12.38 52.26
CA ALA A 334 -12.75 13.43 51.24
C ALA A 334 -13.60 13.11 49.99
N TRP A 335 -13.51 11.88 49.46
CA TRP A 335 -14.30 11.44 48.32
C TRP A 335 -15.80 11.41 48.61
N ILE A 336 -16.22 10.91 49.78
CA ILE A 336 -17.63 10.92 50.19
C ILE A 336 -18.13 12.37 50.28
N LYS A 337 -17.38 13.24 50.94
CA LYS A 337 -17.74 14.65 51.12
C LYS A 337 -17.79 15.38 49.78
N ALA A 338 -16.85 15.14 48.87
CA ALA A 338 -16.85 15.72 47.54
C ALA A 338 -18.09 15.29 46.74
N VAL A 339 -18.41 13.99 46.72
CA VAL A 339 -19.62 13.48 46.04
C VAL A 339 -20.88 14.08 46.67
N GLN A 340 -21.02 14.10 47.99
CA GLN A 340 -22.16 14.71 48.68
C GLN A 340 -22.29 16.21 48.39
N THR A 341 -21.18 16.92 48.33
CA THR A 341 -21.16 18.37 48.02
C THR A 341 -21.58 18.61 46.57
N SER A 342 -21.10 17.79 45.62
CA SER A 342 -21.53 17.84 44.22
C SER A 342 -23.03 17.55 44.05
N ILE A 343 -23.56 16.57 44.79
CA ILE A 343 -25.01 16.29 44.82
C ILE A 343 -25.78 17.54 45.30
N ALA A 344 -25.35 18.14 46.42
CA ALA A 344 -26.00 19.32 46.99
C ALA A 344 -25.93 20.56 46.07
N THR A 345 -24.80 20.79 45.38
CA THR A 345 -24.65 21.88 44.41
C THR A 345 -25.58 21.68 43.22
N ALA A 346 -25.66 20.46 42.69
CA ALA A 346 -26.50 20.16 41.54
C ALA A 346 -28.02 20.29 41.85
N TYR A 347 -28.43 20.24 43.12
CA TYR A 347 -29.80 20.60 43.55
C TYR A 347 -30.04 22.11 43.62
N ARG A 348 -29.02 22.92 43.95
CA ARG A 348 -29.14 24.39 44.08
C ARG A 348 -29.24 25.11 42.74
N GLU A 349 -28.63 24.58 41.68
CA GLU A 349 -28.69 25.18 40.32
C GLU A 349 -30.12 25.28 39.75
N LYS A 350 -31.11 24.55 40.31
CA LYS A 350 -32.51 24.62 39.87
C LYS A 350 -33.29 25.81 40.46
N GLY A 351 -32.74 26.52 41.45
CA GLY A 351 -33.40 27.65 42.11
C GLY A 351 -33.25 28.99 41.38
N ASP A 352 -32.25 29.14 40.51
CA ASP A 352 -31.85 30.43 39.92
C ASP A 352 -32.15 30.55 38.42
N GLU A 353 -32.63 29.48 37.78
CA GLU A 353 -32.95 29.44 36.35
C GLU A 353 -34.33 30.07 36.02
N SER A 354 -35.13 30.47 37.01
CA SER A 354 -36.44 31.11 36.78
C SER A 354 -36.40 32.64 36.63
N GLU A 355 -35.24 33.31 36.78
CA GLU A 355 -35.16 34.79 36.72
C GLU A 355 -34.22 35.38 35.63
N LYS A 356 -33.62 34.58 34.75
CA LYS A 356 -32.69 35.09 33.71
C LYS A 356 -33.10 34.89 32.25
N GLN A 357 -34.38 34.62 31.99
CA GLN A 357 -34.94 34.70 30.63
C GLN A 357 -35.71 36.01 30.40
N GLU A 358 -35.07 37.16 30.61
CA GLU A 358 -35.56 38.43 30.05
C GLU A 358 -34.47 39.51 30.13
N LYS A 359 -33.58 39.58 29.11
CA LYS A 359 -33.16 40.84 28.46
C LYS A 359 -32.03 40.65 27.45
N LYS A 360 -32.38 41.04 26.22
CA LYS A 360 -31.59 41.73 25.19
C LYS A 360 -30.80 40.90 24.18
N SER A 361 -31.53 40.71 23.09
CA SER A 361 -31.12 40.69 21.69
C SER A 361 -30.24 41.88 21.23
N SER A 362 -29.18 41.53 20.47
CA SER A 362 -28.65 42.17 19.24
C SER A 362 -27.65 43.37 19.36
N PRO A 363 -27.01 43.83 18.24
CA PRO A 363 -25.73 43.33 17.69
C PRO A 363 -24.71 44.44 17.31
N SER A 364 -23.39 44.18 17.22
CA SER A 364 -22.39 44.98 16.44
C SER A 364 -21.00 44.31 16.52
N THR A 365 -20.40 43.79 15.43
CA THR A 365 -19.57 44.41 14.35
C THR A 365 -18.15 44.84 14.75
N GLY A 366 -17.14 44.24 14.09
CA GLY A 366 -15.72 44.63 14.03
C GLY A 366 -14.80 43.39 13.90
N SER A 367 -14.68 42.73 12.74
CA SER A 367 -13.80 43.03 11.59
C SER A 367 -12.30 42.97 11.87
N LEU A 368 -11.63 41.88 11.46
CA LEU A 368 -10.55 41.84 10.46
C LEU A 368 -10.05 40.39 10.24
N GLU A 369 -9.39 40.21 9.11
CA GLU A 369 -9.38 39.03 8.23
C GLU A 369 -8.25 38.01 8.47
N SER A 370 -8.47 36.84 7.85
CA SER A 370 -7.50 36.01 7.11
C SER A 370 -6.73 34.93 7.87
N GLY A 371 -6.74 33.72 7.29
CA GLY A 371 -5.83 32.64 7.64
C GLY A 371 -6.50 31.27 7.65
N SER A 372 -6.82 30.73 6.47
CA SER A 372 -7.17 29.33 6.29
C SER A 372 -5.99 28.43 6.67
N GLU A 373 -6.01 27.87 7.88
CA GLU A 373 -5.13 26.75 8.25
C GLU A 373 -5.91 25.43 8.29
N THR A 374 -5.64 24.63 7.28
CA THR A 374 -5.98 23.21 7.16
C THR A 374 -5.49 22.45 8.39
N LYS A 375 -6.45 21.94 9.17
CA LYS A 375 -6.26 20.96 10.23
C LYS A 375 -5.69 19.65 9.65
N GLU A 376 -4.38 19.47 9.74
CA GLU A 376 -3.75 18.14 9.71
C GLU A 376 -2.76 18.02 10.87
N LYS A 377 -3.28 17.64 12.06
CA LYS A 377 -2.60 16.84 13.10
C LYS A 377 -3.45 16.78 14.38
N LEU A 378 -4.48 15.91 14.38
CA LEU A 378 -5.01 15.28 15.60
C LEU A 378 -5.88 14.04 15.29
N LEU A 379 -5.38 13.14 14.44
CA LEU A 379 -6.10 11.92 14.06
C LEU A 379 -5.78 10.76 15.03
N LYS A 380 -6.37 10.77 16.22
CA LYS A 380 -6.59 9.53 17.01
C LYS A 380 -7.66 9.78 18.06
N GLY A 381 -8.90 9.69 17.60
CA GLY A 381 -10.10 9.94 18.40
C GLY A 381 -11.30 10.42 17.59
N GLU A 382 -11.19 10.53 16.27
CA GLU A 382 -12.34 10.90 15.44
C GLU A 382 -13.44 9.84 15.55
N SER A 383 -14.66 10.29 15.84
CA SER A 383 -15.83 9.43 15.85
C SER A 383 -16.06 8.83 14.46
N ALA A 384 -16.72 7.67 14.37
CA ALA A 384 -17.07 7.05 13.08
C ALA A 384 -17.77 8.06 12.15
N LEU A 385 -18.63 8.89 12.74
CA LEU A 385 -19.29 10.01 12.09
C LEU A 385 -18.32 11.00 11.43
N GLN A 386 -17.31 11.49 12.17
CA GLN A 386 -16.34 12.46 11.63
C GLN A 386 -15.55 11.86 10.46
N ARG A 387 -15.03 10.62 10.64
CA ARG A 387 -14.23 9.94 9.61
C ARG A 387 -14.99 9.68 8.32
N VAL A 388 -16.27 9.32 8.42
CA VAL A 388 -17.11 9.04 7.25
C VAL A 388 -17.63 10.33 6.60
N GLN A 389 -17.90 11.39 7.38
CA GLN A 389 -18.40 12.67 6.85
C GLN A 389 -17.33 13.45 6.05
N CYS A 390 -16.03 13.22 6.29
CA CYS A 390 -14.94 13.83 5.53
C CYS A 390 -14.82 13.31 4.08
N ILE A 391 -15.51 12.23 3.74
CA ILE A 391 -15.47 11.64 2.39
C ILE A 391 -16.34 12.48 1.43
N PRO A 392 -15.91 12.70 0.17
CA PRO A 392 -16.67 13.45 -0.83
C PRO A 392 -18.13 12.98 -0.94
N GLY A 393 -19.05 13.94 -0.85
CA GLY A 393 -20.50 13.72 -0.90
C GLY A 393 -21.15 13.30 0.42
N ASN A 394 -20.39 12.89 1.44
CA ASN A 394 -20.96 12.38 2.69
C ASN A 394 -21.43 13.48 3.67
N ALA A 395 -21.21 14.77 3.34
CA ALA A 395 -21.73 15.90 4.10
C ALA A 395 -23.26 16.05 4.00
N ALA A 396 -23.88 15.45 2.98
CA ALA A 396 -25.31 15.45 2.76
C ALA A 396 -25.83 14.03 2.51
N CYS A 397 -27.10 13.78 2.83
CA CYS A 397 -27.76 12.50 2.59
C CYS A 397 -27.70 12.12 1.10
N CYS A 398 -27.28 10.89 0.82
CA CYS A 398 -27.07 10.38 -0.54
C CYS A 398 -28.28 10.57 -1.45
N ASP A 399 -29.50 10.44 -0.92
CA ASP A 399 -30.72 10.40 -1.74
C ASP A 399 -31.52 11.70 -1.77
N CYS A 400 -31.64 12.41 -0.63
CA CYS A 400 -32.46 13.63 -0.55
C CYS A 400 -31.65 14.93 -0.34
N GLY A 401 -30.33 14.83 -0.17
CA GLY A 401 -29.46 15.98 0.03
C GLY A 401 -29.58 16.68 1.38
N LEU A 402 -30.32 16.13 2.36
CA LEU A 402 -30.40 16.70 3.71
C LEU A 402 -29.00 16.70 4.35
N ALA A 403 -28.55 17.87 4.82
CA ALA A 403 -27.25 18.03 5.44
C ALA A 403 -27.10 17.17 6.70
N ASP A 404 -25.85 16.85 7.03
CA ASP A 404 -25.44 16.22 8.28
C ASP A 404 -26.07 14.82 8.52
N PRO A 405 -25.89 13.85 7.60
CA PRO A 405 -26.42 12.51 7.76
C PRO A 405 -25.76 11.77 8.95
N ARG A 406 -26.57 11.09 9.76
CA ARG A 406 -26.13 10.33 10.96
C ARG A 406 -26.29 8.81 10.84
N TRP A 407 -26.70 8.33 9.67
CA TRP A 407 -26.82 6.90 9.37
C TRP A 407 -26.01 6.56 8.13
N ALA A 408 -25.69 5.28 7.97
CA ALA A 408 -24.98 4.77 6.81
C ALA A 408 -25.54 3.42 6.36
N SER A 409 -25.46 3.14 5.06
CA SER A 409 -25.66 1.79 4.53
C SER A 409 -24.30 1.16 4.29
N ILE A 410 -23.99 0.10 5.03
CA ILE A 410 -22.64 -0.46 5.12
C ILE A 410 -22.28 -1.38 3.95
N ASN A 411 -23.26 -1.91 3.23
CA ASN A 411 -23.03 -2.67 2.00
C ASN A 411 -22.95 -1.78 0.76
N LEU A 412 -23.62 -0.62 0.78
CA LEU A 412 -23.60 0.35 -0.31
C LEU A 412 -22.51 1.41 -0.15
N GLY A 413 -21.97 1.62 1.05
CA GLY A 413 -20.96 2.64 1.31
C GLY A 413 -21.47 4.09 1.23
N ILE A 414 -22.72 4.32 1.65
CA ILE A 414 -23.38 5.65 1.58
C ILE A 414 -23.83 6.15 2.94
N THR A 415 -23.99 7.47 3.08
CA THR A 415 -24.55 8.14 4.26
C THR A 415 -25.96 8.65 4.02
N LEU A 416 -26.80 8.54 5.05
CA LEU A 416 -28.25 8.72 5.00
C LEU A 416 -28.75 9.56 6.18
N CYS A 417 -29.77 10.38 5.94
CA CYS A 417 -30.52 11.02 7.01
C CYS A 417 -31.49 10.04 7.69
N ILE A 418 -32.11 10.45 8.80
CA ILE A 418 -33.01 9.58 9.58
C ILE A 418 -34.13 8.99 8.72
N GLU A 419 -34.74 9.81 7.87
CA GLU A 419 -35.89 9.42 7.06
C GLU A 419 -35.50 8.47 5.94
N CYS A 420 -34.48 8.81 5.13
CA CYS A 420 -33.96 7.93 4.07
C CYS A 420 -33.41 6.62 4.65
N SER A 421 -32.78 6.66 5.83
CA SER A 421 -32.33 5.46 6.53
C SER A 421 -33.51 4.54 6.90
N GLY A 422 -34.65 5.11 7.30
CA GLY A 422 -35.88 4.36 7.57
C GLY A 422 -36.46 3.70 6.32
N ILE A 423 -36.36 4.36 5.15
CA ILE A 423 -36.74 3.79 3.86
C ILE A 423 -35.78 2.66 3.45
N HIS A 424 -34.46 2.87 3.57
CA HIS A 424 -33.50 1.81 3.28
C HIS A 424 -33.71 0.55 4.14
N ARG A 425 -34.14 0.72 5.40
CA ARG A 425 -34.53 -0.42 6.25
C ARG A 425 -35.76 -1.16 5.71
N SER A 426 -36.73 -0.47 5.10
CA SER A 426 -37.93 -1.11 4.54
C SER A 426 -37.68 -1.86 3.24
N LEU A 427 -36.56 -1.61 2.54
CA LEU A 427 -36.15 -2.41 1.38
C LEU A 427 -35.75 -3.84 1.76
N GLY A 428 -35.22 -4.03 2.97
CA GLY A 428 -34.68 -5.30 3.45
C GLY A 428 -33.16 -5.41 3.33
N VAL A 429 -32.58 -6.30 4.14
CA VAL A 429 -31.13 -6.42 4.35
C VAL A 429 -30.34 -6.90 3.13
N HIS A 430 -31.03 -7.42 2.10
CA HIS A 430 -30.45 -7.83 0.83
C HIS A 430 -30.21 -6.64 -0.12
N PHE A 431 -30.88 -5.51 0.11
CA PHE A 431 -30.63 -4.26 -0.63
C PHE A 431 -29.79 -3.28 0.18
N SER A 432 -30.12 -3.07 1.46
CA SER A 432 -29.41 -2.09 2.30
C SER A 432 -29.29 -2.53 3.74
N LYS A 433 -28.08 -2.42 4.29
CA LYS A 433 -27.73 -2.75 5.67
C LYS A 433 -27.43 -1.47 6.43
N VAL A 434 -28.43 -0.95 7.16
CA VAL A 434 -28.34 0.36 7.81
C VAL A 434 -27.74 0.28 9.22
N ARG A 435 -26.78 1.16 9.52
CA ARG A 435 -26.17 1.40 10.84
C ARG A 435 -26.18 2.89 11.18
N SER A 436 -26.23 3.21 12.46
CA SER A 436 -26.05 4.57 12.98
C SER A 436 -24.56 4.90 13.09
N LEU A 437 -24.16 6.09 12.65
CA LEU A 437 -22.79 6.58 12.79
C LEU A 437 -22.49 7.09 14.21
N THR A 438 -23.52 7.28 15.04
CA THR A 438 -23.40 7.83 16.40
C THR A 438 -23.80 6.86 17.49
N LEU A 439 -24.72 5.92 17.21
CA LEU A 439 -25.28 5.00 18.22
C LEU A 439 -24.72 3.59 18.16
N ASP A 440 -24.27 3.11 16.99
CA ASP A 440 -23.78 1.75 16.83
C ASP A 440 -22.26 1.67 17.03
N SER A 441 -21.77 0.53 17.52
CA SER A 441 -20.33 0.22 17.52
C SER A 441 -19.87 -0.16 16.12
N TRP A 442 -18.73 0.38 15.69
CA TRP A 442 -18.17 0.14 14.36
C TRP A 442 -16.94 -0.76 14.42
N GLU A 443 -16.96 -1.83 13.63
CA GLU A 443 -15.77 -2.66 13.39
C GLU A 443 -14.75 -1.86 12.56
N PRO A 444 -13.43 -1.97 12.86
CA PRO A 444 -12.39 -1.23 12.15
C PRO A 444 -12.40 -1.43 10.62
N GLU A 445 -12.66 -2.65 10.16
CA GLU A 445 -12.72 -3.03 8.74
C GLU A 445 -13.88 -2.35 8.03
N LEU A 446 -15.03 -2.29 8.70
CA LEU A 446 -16.25 -1.68 8.20
C LEU A 446 -16.14 -0.16 8.13
N LEU A 447 -15.50 0.46 9.14
CA LEU A 447 -15.22 1.89 9.12
C LEU A 447 -14.23 2.25 8.01
N LYS A 448 -13.23 1.39 7.76
CA LYS A 448 -12.29 1.58 6.65
C LYS A 448 -12.98 1.47 5.30
N LEU A 449 -13.90 0.53 5.13
CA LEU A 449 -14.76 0.43 3.95
C LEU A 449 -15.55 1.74 3.71
N MET A 450 -16.20 2.28 4.75
CA MET A 450 -16.94 3.54 4.65
C MET A 450 -16.06 4.77 4.37
N CYS A 451 -14.74 4.67 4.58
CA CYS A 451 -13.79 5.73 4.25
C CYS A 451 -13.22 5.60 2.83
N GLU A 452 -13.41 4.48 2.14
CA GLU A 452 -12.94 4.26 0.76
C GLU A 452 -14.06 4.43 -0.28
N LEU A 453 -15.32 4.31 0.14
CA LEU A 453 -16.50 4.55 -0.68
C LEU A 453 -17.30 5.76 -0.17
N GLY A 454 -17.92 6.52 -1.08
CA GLY A 454 -18.65 7.74 -0.71
C GLY A 454 -19.87 8.01 -1.59
N ASN A 455 -20.73 8.91 -1.12
CA ASN A 455 -21.97 9.27 -1.80
C ASN A 455 -21.74 9.78 -3.23
N ASP A 456 -20.66 10.52 -3.49
CA ASP A 456 -20.36 11.03 -4.83
C ASP A 456 -20.08 9.88 -5.81
N VAL A 457 -19.30 8.89 -5.39
CA VAL A 457 -19.00 7.69 -6.19
C VAL A 457 -20.28 6.90 -6.46
N ILE A 458 -21.08 6.66 -5.42
CA ILE A 458 -22.32 5.90 -5.57
C ILE A 458 -23.37 6.64 -6.40
N ASN A 459 -23.51 7.95 -6.24
CA ASN A 459 -24.40 8.75 -7.08
C ASN A 459 -23.92 8.76 -8.53
N ARG A 460 -22.61 8.86 -8.79
CA ARG A 460 -22.08 8.73 -10.15
C ARG A 460 -22.46 7.42 -10.83
N ILE A 461 -22.52 6.32 -10.07
CA ILE A 461 -22.89 4.99 -10.58
C ILE A 461 -24.43 4.85 -10.71
N TYR A 462 -25.15 5.10 -9.61
CA TYR A 462 -26.58 4.83 -9.49
C TYR A 462 -27.49 5.97 -9.97
N GLU A 463 -26.95 7.14 -10.29
CA GLU A 463 -27.65 8.31 -10.84
C GLU A 463 -27.09 8.72 -12.22
N ALA A 464 -26.26 7.88 -12.86
CA ALA A 464 -25.57 8.17 -14.13
C ALA A 464 -26.49 8.66 -15.27
N LYS A 465 -27.73 8.15 -15.33
CA LYS A 465 -28.76 8.53 -16.31
C LYS A 465 -29.89 9.39 -15.73
N LEU A 466 -29.75 9.92 -14.51
CA LEU A 466 -30.84 10.65 -13.85
C LEU A 466 -31.34 11.83 -14.70
N GLU A 467 -30.41 12.64 -15.23
CA GLU A 467 -30.74 13.77 -16.11
C GLU A 467 -31.38 13.32 -17.42
N LYS A 468 -30.87 12.23 -18.03
CA LYS A 468 -31.40 11.66 -19.29
C LYS A 468 -32.83 11.11 -19.12
N VAL A 469 -33.17 10.61 -17.94
CA VAL A 469 -34.50 10.06 -17.61
C VAL A 469 -35.47 11.15 -17.16
N GLY A 470 -35.00 12.39 -16.91
CA GLY A 470 -35.83 13.54 -16.59
C GLY A 470 -36.49 13.51 -15.20
N VAL A 471 -36.05 12.60 -14.31
CA VAL A 471 -36.55 12.48 -12.94
C VAL A 471 -35.78 13.41 -12.03
N LYS A 472 -36.48 14.28 -11.29
CA LYS A 472 -35.85 15.18 -10.31
C LYS A 472 -35.57 14.44 -9.00
N LYS A 473 -34.36 14.64 -8.46
CA LYS A 473 -33.97 14.14 -7.15
C LYS A 473 -34.82 14.79 -6.04
N PRO A 474 -35.36 14.01 -5.09
CA PRO A 474 -36.16 14.55 -3.99
C PRO A 474 -35.34 15.51 -3.14
N GLN A 475 -36.00 16.52 -2.59
CA GLN A 475 -35.38 17.53 -1.72
C GLN A 475 -35.57 17.15 -0.25
N PRO A 476 -34.86 17.81 0.69
CA PRO A 476 -35.00 17.51 2.12
C PRO A 476 -36.45 17.66 2.62
N GLY A 477 -37.20 18.62 2.08
CA GLY A 477 -38.61 18.86 2.39
C GLY A 477 -39.63 18.03 1.58
N SER A 478 -39.19 17.16 0.65
CA SER A 478 -40.10 16.29 -0.12
C SER A 478 -40.83 15.29 0.79
N GLN A 479 -42.03 14.91 0.37
CA GLN A 479 -42.85 13.92 1.09
C GLN A 479 -42.15 12.56 1.15
N ARG A 480 -42.38 11.82 2.24
CA ARG A 480 -41.74 10.51 2.46
C ARG A 480 -41.99 9.52 1.32
N GLN A 481 -43.21 9.53 0.75
CA GLN A 481 -43.60 8.66 -0.36
C GLN A 481 -42.78 8.96 -1.63
N GLU A 482 -42.46 10.22 -1.91
CA GLU A 482 -41.62 10.61 -3.04
C GLU A 482 -40.19 10.13 -2.86
N LYS A 483 -39.64 10.30 -1.65
CA LYS A 483 -38.32 9.78 -1.28
C LYS A 483 -38.27 8.25 -1.40
N GLU A 484 -39.32 7.55 -0.96
CA GLU A 484 -39.39 6.09 -1.05
C GLU A 484 -39.44 5.60 -2.50
N ALA A 485 -40.28 6.21 -3.34
CA ALA A 485 -40.34 5.88 -4.76
C ALA A 485 -38.98 6.09 -5.46
N TYR A 486 -38.30 7.20 -5.16
CA TYR A 486 -36.97 7.49 -5.70
C TYR A 486 -35.91 6.47 -5.26
N ILE A 487 -35.85 6.16 -3.96
CA ILE A 487 -34.87 5.22 -3.41
C ILE A 487 -35.09 3.80 -3.98
N ARG A 488 -36.35 3.36 -4.13
CA ARG A 488 -36.68 2.09 -4.80
C ARG A 488 -36.23 2.11 -6.27
N ALA A 489 -36.54 3.16 -7.01
CA ALA A 489 -36.11 3.30 -8.40
C ALA A 489 -34.57 3.29 -8.54
N LYS A 490 -33.86 3.91 -7.59
CA LYS A 490 -32.40 3.99 -7.57
C LYS A 490 -31.73 2.65 -7.28
N TYR A 491 -32.05 1.97 -6.19
CA TYR A 491 -31.30 0.78 -5.75
C TYR A 491 -31.94 -0.56 -6.08
N VAL A 492 -33.28 -0.62 -6.08
CA VAL A 492 -34.02 -1.88 -6.34
C VAL A 492 -34.21 -2.06 -7.84
N GLU A 493 -34.76 -1.05 -8.52
CA GLU A 493 -35.01 -1.10 -9.97
C GLU A 493 -33.78 -0.73 -10.79
N ARG A 494 -32.80 -0.05 -10.17
CA ARG A 494 -31.55 0.43 -10.81
C ARG A 494 -31.81 1.26 -12.07
N LYS A 495 -32.90 2.02 -12.03
CA LYS A 495 -33.50 2.71 -13.18
C LYS A 495 -32.60 3.77 -13.80
N PHE A 496 -31.68 4.34 -13.01
CA PHE A 496 -30.79 5.40 -13.45
C PHE A 496 -29.35 4.93 -13.70
N VAL A 497 -29.06 3.63 -13.55
CA VAL A 497 -27.74 3.06 -13.90
C VAL A 497 -27.57 3.05 -15.42
N GLU A 498 -26.39 3.39 -15.90
CA GLU A 498 -26.09 3.38 -17.33
C GLU A 498 -26.01 1.96 -17.89
N LYS A 499 -27.11 1.43 -18.45
CA LYS A 499 -27.06 0.14 -19.18
C LYS A 499 -25.87 0.09 -20.16
N GLN A 500 -24.97 -0.89 -19.98
CA GLN A 500 -24.03 -1.32 -21.01
C GLN A 500 -24.83 -1.72 -22.27
N PRO A 501 -24.34 -1.43 -23.49
CA PRO A 501 -25.03 -1.83 -24.71
C PRO A 501 -25.09 -3.37 -24.77
N ALA A 502 -26.25 -3.92 -24.44
CA ALA A 502 -26.50 -5.35 -24.54
C ALA A 502 -26.56 -5.74 -26.02
N SER A 503 -25.73 -6.70 -26.40
CA SER A 503 -25.98 -7.52 -27.56
C SER A 503 -27.33 -8.22 -27.40
N VAL A 504 -28.07 -8.25 -28.50
CA VAL A 504 -29.44 -8.75 -28.62
C VAL A 504 -29.56 -10.17 -28.07
N SER A 505 -30.44 -10.34 -27.08
CA SER A 505 -30.95 -11.64 -26.63
C SER A 505 -31.93 -12.21 -27.67
N LEU A 506 -31.63 -13.41 -28.19
CA LEU A 506 -32.61 -14.25 -28.88
C LEU A 506 -33.23 -15.24 -27.88
N LEU A 507 -34.54 -15.06 -27.71
CA LEU A 507 -35.59 -15.99 -27.30
C LEU A 507 -35.52 -16.70 -25.94
N GLU A 508 -36.46 -16.27 -25.09
CA GLU A 508 -37.11 -17.08 -24.06
C GLU A 508 -37.75 -18.35 -24.64
N SER A 509 -37.63 -19.45 -23.92
CA SER A 509 -38.79 -20.30 -23.61
C SER A 509 -38.60 -20.84 -22.19
N GLY A 510 -39.54 -20.48 -21.32
CA GLY A 510 -39.44 -20.74 -19.89
C GLY A 510 -39.75 -22.18 -19.51
N THR A 511 -39.55 -22.52 -18.23
CA THR A 511 -40.54 -23.16 -17.36
C THR A 511 -40.09 -23.04 -15.89
N LYS A 512 -41.08 -22.84 -15.02
CA LYS A 512 -41.02 -22.66 -13.56
C LYS A 512 -40.41 -23.86 -12.81
N VAL A 513 -39.95 -23.59 -11.60
CA VAL A 513 -39.32 -24.51 -10.63
C VAL A 513 -40.36 -25.17 -9.69
N LEU A 514 -39.99 -26.36 -9.18
CA LEU A 514 -40.37 -27.09 -7.95
C LEU A 514 -41.44 -28.22 -8.06
N PRO A 515 -41.44 -29.22 -7.15
CA PRO A 515 -40.37 -30.20 -6.78
C PRO A 515 -40.95 -31.63 -6.56
N GLN A 516 -40.15 -32.70 -6.49
CA GLN A 516 -40.45 -33.99 -5.77
C GLN A 516 -39.35 -35.03 -6.10
N SER A 517 -38.56 -35.50 -5.12
CA SER A 517 -38.75 -36.64 -4.21
C SER A 517 -38.65 -38.02 -4.87
N GLN A 518 -37.69 -38.80 -4.34
CA GLN A 518 -37.60 -40.28 -4.28
C GLN A 518 -38.40 -41.11 -5.30
N GLU A 519 -37.70 -41.93 -6.08
CA GLU A 519 -38.04 -43.36 -6.19
C GLU A 519 -36.89 -44.19 -6.77
N GLU A 520 -36.58 -45.28 -6.08
CA GLU A 520 -35.78 -46.40 -6.57
C GLU A 520 -36.57 -47.18 -7.66
N LYS A 521 -35.90 -47.60 -8.74
CA LYS A 521 -35.89 -49.01 -9.22
C LYS A 521 -35.18 -49.19 -10.57
N ARG A 522 -34.11 -50.01 -10.50
CA ARG A 522 -33.73 -51.19 -11.31
C ARG A 522 -33.90 -51.25 -12.84
N HIS A 523 -32.85 -51.88 -13.39
CA HIS A 523 -32.70 -52.65 -14.65
C HIS A 523 -32.29 -51.82 -15.87
N SER A 524 -31.34 -52.22 -16.72
CA SER A 524 -30.55 -53.46 -16.90
C SER A 524 -29.41 -53.16 -17.89
N GLY A 525 -28.33 -53.96 -17.86
CA GLY A 525 -27.13 -53.81 -18.72
C GLY A 525 -27.38 -53.99 -20.23
N PRO A 526 -26.29 -54.04 -21.03
CA PRO A 526 -25.60 -55.32 -21.11
C PRO A 526 -24.06 -55.25 -21.06
N GLU A 527 -23.54 -56.44 -20.78
CA GLU A 527 -22.13 -56.86 -20.71
C GLU A 527 -21.36 -56.71 -22.03
N LYS A 528 -20.04 -56.53 -21.92
CA LYS A 528 -19.06 -57.40 -22.57
C LYS A 528 -17.70 -57.35 -21.86
N SER A 529 -17.53 -58.34 -20.98
CA SER A 529 -16.38 -59.20 -20.72
C SER A 529 -14.97 -58.90 -21.31
N LEU A 530 -14.00 -58.92 -20.37
CA LEU A 530 -12.71 -59.65 -20.37
C LEU A 530 -11.64 -59.15 -21.37
N LEU A 531 -10.39 -58.88 -20.96
CA LEU A 531 -9.47 -59.83 -20.33
C LEU A 531 -8.42 -59.15 -19.43
N ALA A 532 -8.03 -59.91 -18.41
CA ALA A 532 -6.89 -59.68 -17.52
C ALA A 532 -5.54 -59.94 -18.21
N GLY A 533 -4.48 -59.33 -17.68
CA GLY A 533 -3.10 -59.65 -17.99
C GLY A 533 -2.18 -59.01 -16.96
N GLU A 534 -1.61 -59.85 -16.12
CA GLU A 534 -0.91 -59.58 -14.86
C GLU A 534 0.52 -59.01 -14.98
N GLN A 535 0.92 -58.30 -13.91
CA GLN A 535 2.20 -58.34 -13.17
C GLN A 535 3.56 -58.12 -13.88
N GLY A 536 4.47 -57.39 -13.19
CA GLY A 536 5.89 -57.78 -13.15
C GLY A 536 6.95 -56.68 -13.13
N ALA A 537 7.29 -56.22 -11.93
CA ALA A 537 8.59 -55.77 -11.39
C ALA A 537 9.83 -55.46 -12.27
N ALA A 538 10.40 -54.27 -12.01
CA ALA A 538 11.80 -53.88 -11.76
C ALA A 538 12.99 -54.71 -12.29
N SER A 539 13.97 -54.05 -12.94
CA SER A 539 15.35 -53.88 -12.43
C SER A 539 16.30 -53.08 -13.34
N GLN A 540 17.37 -52.59 -12.73
CA GLN A 540 18.45 -51.68 -13.19
C GLN A 540 19.53 -52.30 -14.10
N LYS A 541 20.30 -51.45 -14.83
CA LYS A 541 21.79 -51.38 -14.96
C LYS A 541 22.16 -50.39 -16.09
N VAL A 542 22.94 -49.30 -15.92
CA VAL A 542 24.39 -49.08 -15.63
C VAL A 542 25.35 -49.26 -16.83
N GLN A 543 26.25 -48.26 -17.00
CA GLN A 543 27.57 -48.16 -17.69
C GLN A 543 27.61 -47.18 -18.89
N SER A 544 28.67 -46.38 -19.16
CA SER A 544 29.89 -45.93 -18.44
C SER A 544 30.70 -44.98 -19.36
N SER A 545 31.58 -44.14 -18.77
CA SER A 545 32.94 -43.70 -19.23
C SER A 545 33.13 -42.93 -20.57
N ASP A 546 34.09 -42.03 -20.79
CA ASP A 546 35.14 -41.32 -20.02
C ASP A 546 35.88 -40.33 -20.99
N SER A 547 36.43 -39.24 -20.41
CA SER A 547 37.61 -38.38 -20.74
C SER A 547 37.91 -37.72 -22.13
N GLY A 548 38.48 -36.48 -22.09
CA GLY A 548 39.46 -36.02 -23.11
C GLY A 548 39.53 -34.54 -23.59
N ILE A 549 39.93 -33.60 -22.71
CA ILE A 549 40.75 -32.34 -22.83
C ILE A 549 41.23 -31.74 -24.22
N GLN A 550 41.16 -30.38 -24.28
CA GLN A 550 42.07 -29.33 -24.89
C GLN A 550 41.76 -28.52 -26.19
N GLN A 551 41.51 -27.21 -25.97
CA GLN A 551 42.15 -25.98 -26.51
C GLN A 551 42.08 -25.54 -28.01
N SER A 552 41.46 -24.36 -28.21
CA SER A 552 42.02 -23.07 -28.72
C SER A 552 41.48 -22.46 -30.04
N ALA A 553 41.18 -21.15 -29.90
CA ALA A 553 41.32 -20.00 -30.82
C ALA A 553 40.26 -19.66 -31.91
N ASP A 554 39.64 -18.46 -31.71
CA ASP A 554 39.44 -17.31 -32.63
C ASP A 554 38.77 -17.52 -34.01
N ASP A 555 37.88 -16.67 -34.55
CA ASP A 555 37.40 -15.32 -34.23
C ASP A 555 36.17 -15.03 -35.16
N SER A 556 35.41 -13.98 -34.84
CA SER A 556 34.45 -13.21 -35.68
C SER A 556 32.92 -13.46 -35.59
N ARG A 557 32.33 -12.73 -34.62
CA ARG A 557 31.21 -11.73 -34.71
C ARG A 557 29.89 -12.13 -35.42
N GLU A 558 28.70 -11.94 -34.86
CA GLU A 558 28.16 -10.80 -34.08
C GLU A 558 27.19 -11.20 -32.93
N HIS A 559 27.26 -10.44 -31.82
CA HIS A 559 26.20 -9.97 -30.87
C HIS A 559 24.98 -10.88 -30.57
N LEU A 560 24.59 -11.21 -29.32
CA LEU A 560 24.79 -10.59 -28.00
C LEU A 560 24.45 -11.58 -26.86
N ALA A 561 25.31 -11.57 -25.83
CA ALA A 561 25.03 -11.75 -24.39
C ALA A 561 24.36 -13.05 -23.86
N SER A 562 25.21 -14.03 -23.60
CA SER A 562 25.26 -14.99 -22.48
C SER A 562 24.83 -14.34 -21.13
N THR A 563 24.07 -14.90 -20.16
CA THR A 563 23.88 -16.26 -19.60
C THR A 563 25.23 -16.97 -19.33
N ILE A 564 25.62 -17.46 -18.14
CA ILE A 564 24.98 -18.26 -17.08
C ILE A 564 25.87 -18.07 -15.81
N SER A 565 25.39 -18.03 -14.56
CA SER A 565 25.22 -19.18 -13.63
C SER A 565 25.24 -18.61 -12.20
N ALA A 566 24.55 -19.06 -11.16
CA ALA A 566 23.79 -20.26 -10.79
C ALA A 566 23.03 -19.86 -9.49
N ASN A 567 21.95 -20.45 -8.97
CA ASN A 567 21.22 -21.67 -9.21
C ASN A 567 19.77 -21.42 -8.74
N SER A 568 18.82 -21.90 -9.52
CA SER A 568 17.38 -22.01 -9.20
C SER A 568 17.04 -23.47 -8.99
N LEU A 569 16.20 -23.74 -7.99
CA LEU A 569 15.15 -24.78 -7.96
C LEU A 569 14.09 -24.21 -7.00
N TYR A 570 12.80 -24.06 -7.29
CA TYR A 570 11.91 -24.61 -8.32
C TYR A 570 10.62 -23.75 -8.31
N GLU A 571 10.14 -23.33 -9.47
CA GLU A 571 8.85 -22.64 -9.71
C GLU A 571 8.06 -23.48 -10.73
N PRO A 572 6.73 -23.65 -10.61
CA PRO A 572 5.94 -24.33 -11.62
C PRO A 572 5.34 -23.37 -12.65
N GLU A 573 5.59 -23.76 -13.90
CA GLU A 573 5.14 -23.33 -15.22
C GLU A 573 3.78 -22.64 -15.36
N VAL A 574 3.79 -21.49 -16.05
CA VAL A 574 2.66 -20.97 -16.83
C VAL A 574 3.16 -20.71 -18.25
N ASP A 575 2.71 -21.54 -19.19
CA ASP A 575 2.85 -21.32 -20.62
C ASP A 575 2.16 -20.00 -21.03
N LYS A 576 2.93 -19.09 -21.62
CA LYS A 576 2.40 -17.98 -22.42
C LYS A 576 2.93 -18.10 -23.84
N GLN A 577 2.04 -18.47 -24.74
CA GLN A 577 2.22 -18.34 -26.17
C GLN A 577 1.51 -17.07 -26.63
N GLU A 578 2.28 -16.08 -27.11
CA GLU A 578 1.73 -14.94 -27.86
C GLU A 578 2.04 -15.12 -29.35
N SER A 579 0.99 -15.13 -30.18
CA SER A 579 0.96 -14.31 -31.40
C SER A 579 -0.43 -14.31 -32.04
N SER A 580 -1.06 -13.13 -31.98
CA SER A 580 -1.86 -12.46 -33.01
C SER A 580 -2.80 -13.29 -33.91
N VAL A 581 -4.12 -13.19 -33.66
CA VAL A 581 -5.14 -12.88 -34.69
C VAL A 581 -6.29 -12.12 -34.02
N PHE A 582 -6.71 -11.01 -34.64
CA PHE A 582 -7.89 -10.19 -34.31
C PHE A 582 -9.20 -11.02 -34.25
N CYS A 583 -10.06 -10.78 -33.24
CA CYS A 583 -11.55 -10.87 -33.15
C CYS A 583 -11.90 -11.22 -31.67
N ASP A 584 -12.76 -10.57 -30.89
CA ASP A 584 -13.84 -9.63 -31.12
C ASP A 584 -14.08 -8.84 -29.82
N SER A 585 -14.65 -7.64 -29.95
CA SER A 585 -14.88 -6.67 -28.89
C SER A 585 -16.02 -7.10 -27.95
N LYS A 586 -15.79 -8.11 -27.09
CA LYS A 586 -16.76 -8.50 -26.07
C LYS A 586 -16.44 -7.80 -24.75
N GLN A 587 -17.26 -6.81 -24.42
CA GLN A 587 -17.29 -6.21 -23.08
C GLN A 587 -17.39 -7.32 -22.02
N PRO A 588 -16.57 -7.30 -20.95
CA PRO A 588 -16.57 -8.34 -19.94
C PRO A 588 -17.93 -8.41 -19.26
N SER A 589 -18.43 -9.62 -19.01
CA SER A 589 -19.68 -9.82 -18.25
C SER A 589 -19.57 -9.13 -16.88
N PRO A 590 -20.68 -8.62 -16.30
CA PRO A 590 -20.64 -7.97 -14.98
C PRO A 590 -19.99 -8.84 -13.89
N GLY A 591 -20.20 -10.16 -13.93
CA GLY A 591 -19.53 -11.12 -13.03
C GLY A 591 -18.02 -11.14 -13.20
N LEU A 592 -17.51 -11.14 -14.44
CA LEU A 592 -16.08 -11.07 -14.74
C LEU A 592 -15.47 -9.71 -14.37
N GLN A 593 -16.23 -8.63 -14.53
CA GLN A 593 -15.82 -7.29 -14.09
C GLN A 593 -15.66 -7.25 -12.56
N LEU A 594 -16.65 -7.75 -11.81
CA LEU A 594 -16.56 -7.85 -10.35
C LEU A 594 -15.37 -8.71 -9.90
N TYR A 595 -15.13 -9.83 -10.60
CA TYR A 595 -14.02 -10.74 -10.35
C TYR A 595 -12.64 -10.09 -10.53
N ARG A 596 -12.44 -9.33 -11.62
CA ARG A 596 -11.18 -8.60 -11.88
C ARG A 596 -10.99 -7.43 -10.92
N ALA A 597 -12.02 -6.62 -10.72
CA ALA A 597 -11.99 -5.48 -9.80
C ALA A 597 -11.70 -5.91 -8.35
N ALA A 598 -12.16 -7.09 -7.94
CA ALA A 598 -11.86 -7.65 -6.63
C ALA A 598 -10.36 -7.94 -6.44
N PHE A 599 -9.67 -8.46 -7.45
CA PHE A 599 -8.22 -8.68 -7.44
C PHE A 599 -7.43 -7.36 -7.44
N GLU A 600 -7.87 -6.41 -8.28
CA GLU A 600 -7.25 -5.08 -8.44
C GLU A 600 -7.49 -4.13 -7.26
N LYS A 601 -8.37 -4.50 -6.33
CA LYS A 601 -8.74 -3.74 -5.12
C LYS A 601 -9.54 -2.46 -5.41
N ASN A 602 -10.29 -2.42 -6.51
CA ASN A 602 -11.02 -1.23 -6.94
C ASN A 602 -12.50 -1.28 -6.51
N LEU A 603 -12.81 -0.71 -5.33
CA LEU A 603 -14.17 -0.68 -4.78
C LEU A 603 -15.20 0.04 -5.67
N PRO A 604 -14.91 1.22 -6.27
CA PRO A 604 -15.81 1.84 -7.25
C PRO A 604 -16.23 0.89 -8.39
N ASP A 605 -15.28 0.19 -9.01
CA ASP A 605 -15.58 -0.72 -10.14
C ASP A 605 -16.35 -1.95 -9.66
N MET A 606 -16.09 -2.43 -8.44
CA MET A 606 -16.89 -3.49 -7.82
C MET A 606 -18.33 -3.03 -7.58
N ALA A 607 -18.54 -1.82 -7.05
CA ALA A 607 -19.86 -1.24 -6.84
C ALA A 607 -20.61 -1.03 -8.17
N GLU A 608 -19.90 -0.61 -9.22
CA GLU A 608 -20.44 -0.49 -10.57
C GLU A 608 -20.85 -1.84 -11.16
N ALA A 609 -20.01 -2.88 -11.02
CA ALA A 609 -20.35 -4.22 -11.46
C ALA A 609 -21.61 -4.75 -10.75
N LEU A 610 -21.73 -4.52 -9.44
CA LEU A 610 -22.93 -4.86 -8.68
C LEU A 610 -24.16 -4.07 -9.14
N ALA A 611 -24.02 -2.78 -9.45
CA ALA A 611 -25.09 -1.96 -10.03
C ALA A 611 -25.56 -2.53 -11.39
N HIS A 612 -24.64 -3.03 -12.20
CA HIS A 612 -24.94 -3.70 -13.48
C HIS A 612 -25.50 -5.12 -13.35
N GLY A 613 -25.64 -5.66 -12.13
CA GLY A 613 -26.26 -6.97 -11.91
C GLY A 613 -25.26 -8.11 -11.77
N ALA A 614 -23.99 -7.84 -11.50
CA ALA A 614 -23.04 -8.89 -11.16
C ALA A 614 -23.51 -9.71 -9.95
N GLU A 615 -23.47 -11.03 -10.09
CA GLU A 615 -23.72 -11.94 -8.97
C GLU A 615 -22.51 -11.92 -8.03
N VAL A 616 -22.74 -11.61 -6.75
CA VAL A 616 -21.66 -11.50 -5.75
C VAL A 616 -20.90 -12.83 -5.57
N ASN A 617 -21.62 -13.94 -5.75
CA ASN A 617 -21.10 -15.30 -5.68
C ASN A 617 -20.80 -15.89 -7.07
N TRP A 618 -20.62 -15.04 -8.09
CA TRP A 618 -20.27 -15.51 -9.44
C TRP A 618 -19.01 -16.38 -9.42
N VAL A 619 -18.97 -17.38 -10.27
CA VAL A 619 -17.90 -18.37 -10.31
C VAL A 619 -17.22 -18.30 -11.67
N ASN A 620 -15.91 -18.05 -11.69
CA ASN A 620 -15.14 -18.07 -12.93
C ASN A 620 -14.81 -19.53 -13.32
N VAL A 621 -15.55 -20.08 -14.28
CA VAL A 621 -15.34 -21.46 -14.76
C VAL A 621 -14.00 -21.63 -15.45
N GLU A 622 -13.47 -20.57 -16.08
CA GLU A 622 -12.18 -20.59 -16.78
C GLU A 622 -11.01 -20.56 -15.78
N GLU A 623 -11.18 -19.93 -14.63
CA GLU A 623 -10.15 -19.82 -13.58
C GLU A 623 -10.51 -20.60 -12.31
N ASN A 624 -10.44 -21.93 -12.39
CA ASN A 624 -10.55 -22.82 -11.21
C ASN A 624 -11.84 -22.67 -10.39
N LYS A 625 -12.94 -22.22 -10.98
CA LYS A 625 -14.18 -21.95 -10.23
C LYS A 625 -13.97 -21.00 -9.05
N ALA A 626 -13.01 -20.08 -9.15
CA ALA A 626 -12.78 -19.08 -8.12
C ALA A 626 -13.92 -18.04 -8.10
N THR A 627 -14.25 -17.53 -6.92
CA THR A 627 -15.22 -16.44 -6.73
C THR A 627 -14.52 -15.09 -6.63
N PRO A 628 -15.24 -13.96 -6.82
CA PRO A 628 -14.71 -12.63 -6.51
C PRO A 628 -14.13 -12.53 -5.09
N LEU A 629 -14.71 -13.22 -4.11
CA LEU A 629 -14.18 -13.24 -2.74
C LEU A 629 -12.81 -13.93 -2.66
N ILE A 630 -12.61 -15.04 -3.38
CA ILE A 630 -11.29 -15.70 -3.47
C ILE A 630 -10.27 -14.79 -4.19
N GLN A 631 -10.70 -14.04 -5.21
CA GLN A 631 -9.81 -13.08 -5.87
C GLN A 631 -9.46 -11.87 -5.00
N ALA A 632 -10.39 -11.37 -4.19
CA ALA A 632 -10.10 -10.34 -3.19
C ALA A 632 -9.05 -10.81 -2.16
N VAL A 633 -9.06 -12.10 -1.81
CA VAL A 633 -8.04 -12.72 -0.96
C VAL A 633 -6.67 -12.72 -1.64
N ARG A 634 -6.61 -13.12 -2.92
CA ARG A 634 -5.37 -13.11 -3.72
C ARG A 634 -4.80 -11.70 -3.91
N GLY A 635 -5.68 -10.71 -4.09
CA GLY A 635 -5.27 -9.31 -4.12
C GLY A 635 -4.70 -8.86 -2.76
N GLY A 636 -5.16 -9.44 -1.64
CA GLY A 636 -4.70 -9.10 -0.30
C GLY A 636 -5.35 -7.84 0.28
N SER A 637 -6.54 -7.44 -0.20
CA SER A 637 -7.29 -6.32 0.39
C SER A 637 -8.35 -6.81 1.38
N LEU A 638 -8.21 -6.38 2.63
CA LEU A 638 -9.20 -6.66 3.69
C LEU A 638 -10.53 -5.97 3.41
N VAL A 639 -10.47 -4.76 2.84
CA VAL A 639 -11.65 -3.91 2.60
C VAL A 639 -12.49 -4.44 1.44
N THR A 640 -11.88 -4.96 0.37
CA THR A 640 -12.64 -5.59 -0.72
C THR A 640 -13.30 -6.90 -0.28
N CYS A 641 -12.65 -7.67 0.60
CA CYS A 641 -13.26 -8.83 1.24
C CYS A 641 -14.49 -8.41 2.06
N GLU A 642 -14.36 -7.38 2.89
CA GLU A 642 -15.46 -6.86 3.71
C GLU A 642 -16.61 -6.34 2.84
N PHE A 643 -16.33 -5.61 1.75
CA PHE A 643 -17.35 -5.14 0.82
C PHE A 643 -18.17 -6.27 0.20
N LEU A 644 -17.51 -7.34 -0.27
CA LEU A 644 -18.17 -8.51 -0.84
C LEU A 644 -19.01 -9.25 0.21
N LEU A 645 -18.48 -9.42 1.43
CA LEU A 645 -19.21 -10.02 2.54
C LEU A 645 -20.44 -9.19 2.94
N GLN A 646 -20.33 -7.86 2.94
CA GLN A 646 -21.47 -6.98 3.17
C GLN A 646 -22.50 -7.06 2.04
N ASN A 647 -22.11 -7.39 0.83
CA ASN A 647 -23.03 -7.64 -0.30
C ASN A 647 -23.48 -9.11 -0.41
N GLY A 648 -23.18 -9.97 0.57
CA GLY A 648 -23.73 -11.34 0.64
C GLY A 648 -22.85 -12.40 -0.02
N ALA A 649 -21.56 -12.16 -0.16
CA ALA A 649 -20.61 -13.19 -0.55
C ALA A 649 -20.62 -14.34 0.47
N ASN A 650 -20.71 -15.57 -0.02
CA ASN A 650 -20.64 -16.76 0.79
C ASN A 650 -19.18 -17.11 1.05
N VAL A 651 -18.77 -16.98 2.32
CA VAL A 651 -17.40 -17.20 2.80
C VAL A 651 -16.93 -18.67 2.65
N ASN A 652 -17.82 -19.60 2.33
CA ASN A 652 -17.57 -21.04 2.28
C ASN A 652 -17.59 -21.64 0.86
N ILE A 653 -17.74 -20.83 -0.20
CA ILE A 653 -17.64 -21.35 -1.58
C ILE A 653 -16.20 -21.80 -1.86
N ARG A 654 -16.05 -22.98 -2.46
CA ARG A 654 -14.75 -23.61 -2.73
C ARG A 654 -14.43 -23.58 -4.22
N ASP A 655 -13.16 -23.42 -4.53
CA ASP A 655 -12.61 -23.54 -5.88
C ASP A 655 -12.50 -25.02 -6.31
N MET A 656 -11.99 -25.26 -7.52
CA MET A 656 -11.80 -26.63 -8.04
C MET A 656 -10.86 -27.48 -7.19
N LYS A 657 -9.97 -26.89 -6.38
CA LYS A 657 -9.05 -27.60 -5.48
C LYS A 657 -9.68 -27.87 -4.10
N GLY A 658 -10.99 -27.66 -3.97
CA GLY A 658 -11.69 -27.76 -2.69
C GLY A 658 -11.37 -26.64 -1.71
N ARG A 659 -10.64 -25.59 -2.13
CA ARG A 659 -10.17 -24.51 -1.24
C ARG A 659 -11.14 -23.33 -1.24
N GLY A 660 -11.61 -22.97 -0.05
CA GLY A 660 -12.41 -21.75 0.16
C GLY A 660 -11.56 -20.51 0.49
N PRO A 661 -12.17 -19.32 0.63
CA PRO A 661 -11.50 -18.08 1.03
C PRO A 661 -10.56 -18.22 2.24
N LEU A 662 -10.98 -18.96 3.27
CA LEU A 662 -10.17 -19.22 4.47
C LEU A 662 -8.89 -20.02 4.16
N HIS A 663 -8.94 -20.97 3.23
CA HIS A 663 -7.75 -21.73 2.81
C HIS A 663 -6.77 -20.81 2.08
N HIS A 664 -7.24 -20.04 1.10
CA HIS A 664 -6.40 -19.09 0.35
C HIS A 664 -5.76 -18.05 1.26
N ALA A 665 -6.51 -17.47 2.21
CA ALA A 665 -5.97 -16.50 3.16
C ALA A 665 -4.92 -17.13 4.09
N THR A 666 -5.09 -18.41 4.45
CA THR A 666 -4.13 -19.14 5.28
C THR A 666 -2.85 -19.48 4.52
N VAL A 667 -2.95 -19.97 3.28
CA VAL A 667 -1.81 -20.25 2.40
C VAL A 667 -0.98 -18.99 2.12
N LEU A 668 -1.63 -17.85 1.91
CA LEU A 668 -0.98 -16.57 1.64
C LEU A 668 -0.47 -15.86 2.91
N GLY A 669 -0.76 -16.39 4.11
CA GLY A 669 -0.35 -15.78 5.37
C GLY A 669 -1.09 -14.48 5.73
N HIS A 670 -2.26 -14.22 5.14
CA HIS A 670 -3.03 -13.00 5.36
C HIS A 670 -3.85 -13.07 6.67
N THR A 671 -3.18 -12.91 7.81
CA THR A 671 -3.76 -13.04 9.17
C THR A 671 -5.03 -12.19 9.37
N GLY A 672 -5.07 -10.96 8.85
CA GLY A 672 -6.25 -10.09 8.93
C GLY A 672 -7.47 -10.64 8.19
N GLN A 673 -7.27 -11.23 7.01
CA GLN A 673 -8.34 -11.85 6.22
C GLN A 673 -8.83 -13.15 6.89
N VAL A 674 -7.93 -13.93 7.49
CA VAL A 674 -8.30 -15.10 8.30
C VAL A 674 -9.19 -14.70 9.48
N CYS A 675 -8.79 -13.67 10.24
CA CYS A 675 -9.60 -13.13 11.34
C CYS A 675 -11.00 -12.71 10.85
N LEU A 676 -11.07 -11.99 9.74
CA LEU A 676 -12.34 -11.55 9.14
C LEU A 676 -13.24 -12.73 8.75
N PHE A 677 -12.70 -13.74 8.08
CA PHE A 677 -13.51 -14.89 7.63
C PHE A 677 -14.02 -15.74 8.78
N LEU A 678 -13.22 -15.94 9.83
CA LEU A 678 -13.68 -16.62 11.05
C LEU A 678 -14.82 -15.85 11.74
N LYS A 679 -14.75 -14.51 11.82
CA LYS A 679 -15.87 -13.67 12.31
C LYS A 679 -17.14 -13.82 11.49
N ARG A 680 -17.00 -14.11 10.19
CA ARG A 680 -18.13 -14.28 9.26
C ARG A 680 -18.58 -15.74 9.10
N GLY A 681 -18.12 -16.64 9.97
CA GLY A 681 -18.58 -18.03 10.01
C GLY A 681 -17.97 -18.91 8.92
N ALA A 682 -16.72 -18.66 8.56
CA ALA A 682 -15.97 -19.58 7.70
C ALA A 682 -15.79 -20.95 8.37
N ASN A 683 -16.03 -22.02 7.61
CA ASN A 683 -15.87 -23.39 8.07
C ASN A 683 -14.37 -23.71 8.19
N GLN A 684 -13.88 -23.73 9.42
CA GLN A 684 -12.49 -24.02 9.79
C GLN A 684 -12.14 -25.52 9.82
N HIS A 685 -13.12 -26.40 9.59
CA HIS A 685 -12.96 -27.86 9.51
C HIS A 685 -13.03 -28.38 8.06
N ALA A 686 -13.30 -27.49 7.11
CA ALA A 686 -13.30 -27.79 5.70
C ALA A 686 -11.90 -28.26 5.27
N THR A 687 -11.81 -29.41 4.59
CA THR A 687 -10.55 -29.90 4.00
C THR A 687 -10.50 -29.64 2.50
N ASP A 688 -9.32 -29.34 1.96
CA ASP A 688 -9.06 -29.28 0.52
C ASP A 688 -8.91 -30.68 -0.13
N GLU A 689 -8.57 -30.74 -1.42
CA GLU A 689 -8.35 -32.00 -2.14
C GLU A 689 -7.19 -32.84 -1.59
N ASP A 690 -6.20 -32.21 -0.93
CA ASP A 690 -5.09 -32.89 -0.27
C ASP A 690 -5.48 -33.38 1.14
N GLY A 691 -6.73 -33.18 1.56
CA GLY A 691 -7.23 -33.53 2.88
C GLY A 691 -6.78 -32.57 3.98
N LYS A 692 -6.24 -31.39 3.63
CA LYS A 692 -5.72 -30.41 4.59
C LYS A 692 -6.80 -29.41 4.97
N ASP A 693 -7.01 -29.23 6.27
CA ASP A 693 -7.82 -28.14 6.80
C ASP A 693 -6.98 -26.85 6.96
N PRO A 694 -7.61 -25.67 7.17
CA PRO A 694 -6.87 -24.43 7.37
C PRO A 694 -5.86 -24.50 8.53
N LEU A 695 -6.13 -25.26 9.60
CA LEU A 695 -5.20 -25.37 10.72
C LEU A 695 -3.94 -26.13 10.33
N SER A 696 -4.08 -27.21 9.57
CA SER A 696 -2.99 -28.03 9.05
C SER A 696 -2.10 -27.20 8.12
N ILE A 697 -2.71 -26.43 7.20
CA ILE A 697 -1.99 -25.50 6.33
C ILE A 697 -1.23 -24.46 7.15
N ALA A 698 -1.85 -23.85 8.17
CA ALA A 698 -1.21 -22.85 9.01
C ALA A 698 -0.01 -23.39 9.81
N VAL A 699 -0.11 -24.63 10.29
CA VAL A 699 0.97 -25.34 11.00
C VAL A 699 2.12 -25.65 10.05
N GLU A 700 1.84 -26.16 8.85
CA GLU A 700 2.87 -26.43 7.83
C GLU A 700 3.58 -25.14 7.37
N ALA A 701 2.82 -24.05 7.21
CA ALA A 701 3.35 -22.73 6.89
C ALA A 701 4.04 -22.02 8.07
N ALA A 702 4.09 -22.64 9.26
CA ALA A 702 4.67 -22.09 10.48
C ALA A 702 4.12 -20.70 10.90
N ASN A 703 2.86 -20.39 10.57
CA ASN A 703 2.27 -19.08 10.88
C ASN A 703 1.55 -19.09 12.25
N ALA A 704 2.29 -18.73 13.30
CA ALA A 704 1.83 -18.79 14.69
C ALA A 704 0.56 -17.97 14.99
N ASP A 705 0.40 -16.80 14.36
CA ASP A 705 -0.75 -15.93 14.58
C ASP A 705 -2.03 -16.56 14.00
N ILE A 706 -1.93 -17.13 12.79
CA ILE A 706 -3.06 -17.84 12.15
C ILE A 706 -3.40 -19.12 12.91
N VAL A 707 -2.40 -19.90 13.37
CA VAL A 707 -2.62 -21.06 14.23
C VAL A 707 -3.37 -20.69 15.51
N THR A 708 -3.01 -19.55 16.12
CA THR A 708 -3.68 -19.05 17.32
C THR A 708 -5.14 -18.70 17.05
N LEU A 709 -5.41 -17.95 15.98
CA LEU A 709 -6.79 -17.59 15.59
C LEU A 709 -7.66 -18.82 15.31
N LEU A 710 -7.14 -19.80 14.58
CA LEU A 710 -7.87 -21.03 14.24
C LEU A 710 -8.13 -21.92 15.47
N ARG A 711 -7.15 -22.06 16.37
CA ARG A 711 -7.35 -22.82 17.62
C ARG A 711 -8.36 -22.15 18.55
N LEU A 712 -8.30 -20.82 18.67
CA LEU A 712 -9.28 -20.06 19.46
C LEU A 712 -10.68 -20.17 18.88
N ALA A 713 -10.83 -20.11 17.56
CA ALA A 713 -12.12 -20.27 16.91
C ALA A 713 -12.68 -21.70 17.05
N ARG A 714 -11.84 -22.75 17.04
CA ARG A 714 -12.27 -24.13 17.37
C ARG A 714 -12.73 -24.26 18.80
N MET A 715 -11.91 -23.80 19.75
CA MET A 715 -12.24 -23.84 21.17
C MET A 715 -13.55 -23.09 21.48
N ASN A 716 -13.76 -21.91 20.87
CA ASN A 716 -14.98 -21.14 21.07
C ASN A 716 -16.22 -21.82 20.46
N GLU A 717 -16.08 -22.53 19.35
CA GLU A 717 -17.15 -23.35 18.77
C GLU A 717 -17.50 -24.54 19.68
N GLU A 718 -16.50 -25.27 20.16
CA GLU A 718 -16.67 -26.38 21.11
C GLU A 718 -17.32 -25.92 22.43
N MET A 719 -16.92 -24.77 22.96
CA MET A 719 -17.54 -24.17 24.15
C MET A 719 -19.01 -23.84 23.91
N ARG A 720 -19.34 -23.24 22.76
CA ARG A 720 -20.73 -22.92 22.36
C ARG A 720 -21.58 -24.17 22.15
N GLU A 721 -21.00 -25.28 21.69
CA GLU A 721 -21.69 -26.56 21.55
C GLU A 721 -21.92 -27.25 22.92
N SER A 722 -21.03 -27.02 23.89
CA SER A 722 -21.15 -27.56 25.25
C SER A 722 -22.13 -26.79 26.15
N GLU A 723 -22.32 -25.48 25.89
CA GLU A 723 -23.31 -24.63 26.56
C GLU A 723 -24.64 -24.66 25.79
N GLY A 724 -25.57 -25.56 26.18
CA GLY A 724 -26.89 -25.67 25.55
C GLY A 724 -27.71 -24.37 25.50
N LEU A 725 -28.86 -24.43 24.81
CA LEU A 725 -29.79 -23.39 24.26
C LEU A 725 -30.05 -22.04 25.01
N TYR A 726 -29.45 -21.78 26.18
CA TYR A 726 -29.61 -20.55 26.97
C TYR A 726 -28.28 -19.88 27.39
N GLY A 727 -27.14 -20.17 26.74
CA GLY A 727 -25.87 -19.49 26.97
C GLY A 727 -25.79 -18.08 26.35
N GLN A 728 -25.38 -17.08 27.14
CA GLN A 728 -25.11 -15.71 26.68
C GLN A 728 -23.89 -15.65 25.73
N PRO A 729 -23.76 -14.59 24.89
CA PRO A 729 -22.86 -14.65 23.75
C PRO A 729 -21.38 -14.43 24.12
N GLY A 730 -20.63 -15.54 24.13
CA GLY A 730 -19.20 -15.60 23.79
C GLY A 730 -18.23 -15.24 24.91
N ASP A 731 -17.17 -16.05 25.02
CA ASP A 731 -16.02 -15.80 25.88
C ASP A 731 -15.46 -14.38 25.60
N GLU A 732 -15.49 -13.49 26.60
CA GLU A 732 -15.00 -12.10 26.48
C GLU A 732 -13.55 -12.08 25.96
N ILE A 733 -12.76 -13.11 26.31
CA ILE A 733 -11.37 -13.27 25.86
C ILE A 733 -11.30 -13.53 24.35
N TYR A 734 -12.18 -14.38 23.80
CA TYR A 734 -12.27 -14.62 22.36
C TYR A 734 -12.59 -13.32 21.61
N GLN A 735 -13.59 -12.59 22.08
CA GLN A 735 -14.00 -11.33 21.46
C GLN A 735 -12.91 -10.26 21.54
N ASP A 736 -12.19 -10.19 22.66
CA ASP A 736 -11.09 -9.25 22.87
C ASP A 736 -9.90 -9.54 21.94
N ILE A 737 -9.48 -10.80 21.82
CA ILE A 737 -8.40 -11.20 20.92
C ILE A 737 -8.76 -10.92 19.46
N PHE A 738 -9.96 -11.32 19.03
CA PHE A 738 -10.43 -11.07 17.66
C PHE A 738 -10.62 -9.57 17.37
N ARG A 739 -10.93 -8.76 18.38
CA ARG A 739 -10.97 -7.30 18.25
C ARG A 739 -9.58 -6.71 18.10
N ASP A 740 -8.59 -7.20 18.84
CA ASP A 740 -7.20 -6.75 18.75
C ASP A 740 -6.58 -7.09 17.39
N PHE A 741 -6.79 -8.31 16.88
CA PHE A 741 -6.34 -8.69 15.54
C PHE A 741 -7.01 -7.83 14.45
N SER A 742 -8.30 -7.52 14.59
CA SER A 742 -9.00 -6.61 13.67
C SER A 742 -8.46 -5.19 13.68
N GLN A 743 -8.19 -4.64 14.87
CA GLN A 743 -7.56 -3.33 15.00
C GLN A 743 -6.15 -3.32 14.40
N MET A 744 -5.40 -4.41 14.57
CA MET A 744 -4.07 -4.57 13.99
C MET A 744 -4.14 -4.68 12.47
N ALA A 745 -5.01 -5.51 11.92
CA ALA A 745 -5.19 -5.68 10.48
C ALA A 745 -5.64 -4.40 9.77
N SER A 746 -6.54 -3.62 10.40
CA SER A 746 -7.10 -2.42 9.80
C SER A 746 -6.17 -1.21 9.89
N ASN A 747 -5.49 -1.04 11.03
CA ASN A 747 -4.71 0.17 11.33
C ASN A 747 -3.18 -0.02 11.30
N ASN A 748 -2.68 -1.26 11.45
CA ASN A 748 -1.24 -1.57 11.48
C ASN A 748 -0.95 -2.93 10.81
N PRO A 749 -1.33 -3.13 9.53
CA PRO A 749 -1.23 -4.44 8.86
C PRO A 749 0.19 -5.02 8.89
N GLU A 750 1.22 -4.17 8.86
CA GLU A 750 2.63 -4.58 8.93
C GLU A 750 2.99 -5.39 10.18
N LYS A 751 2.28 -5.17 11.30
CA LYS A 751 2.53 -5.92 12.54
C LYS A 751 2.14 -7.38 12.45
N LEU A 752 1.28 -7.72 11.48
CA LEU A 752 0.84 -9.08 11.15
C LEU A 752 1.70 -9.71 10.05
N ASN A 753 2.52 -8.93 9.34
CA ASN A 753 3.41 -9.38 8.26
C ASN A 753 4.78 -9.86 8.78
N ARG A 754 4.84 -10.54 9.93
CA ARG A 754 6.11 -11.03 10.51
C ARG A 754 6.82 -12.07 9.62
N PHE A 755 6.11 -12.65 8.65
CA PHE A 755 6.61 -13.69 7.76
C PHE A 755 7.42 -13.17 6.56
N GLN A 756 7.36 -11.87 6.22
CA GLN A 756 8.12 -11.34 5.07
C GLN A 756 9.55 -10.88 5.43
N GLN A 757 9.92 -10.81 6.71
CA GLN A 757 11.24 -10.30 7.13
C GLN A 757 12.31 -11.39 7.35
N SER A 758 11.95 -12.69 7.37
CA SER A 758 12.91 -13.75 7.72
C SER A 758 13.76 -14.29 6.56
N ASP A 759 13.42 -14.01 5.31
CA ASP A 759 14.14 -14.56 4.14
C ASP A 759 15.10 -13.57 3.45
N SER A 760 15.36 -12.41 4.06
CA SER A 760 16.35 -11.43 3.57
C SER A 760 17.65 -11.37 4.40
N GLN A 761 17.81 -12.29 5.34
CA GLN A 761 19.07 -12.49 6.07
C GLN A 761 19.46 -13.97 6.06
N LYS A 762 20.03 -14.43 4.95
CA LYS A 762 21.03 -15.52 4.91
C LYS A 762 21.74 -15.57 3.57
#